data_AF-A0AAX1GER9-F1
#
_entry.id   AF-A0AAX1GER9-F1
#
_cell.length_a   1.000
_cell.length_b   1.000
_cell.length_c   1.000
_cell.angle_alpha   90.00
_cell.angle_beta   90.00
_cell.angle_gamma   90.00
#
_symmetry.space_group_name_H-M   'P 1'
#
loop_
_entity.id
_entity.type
_entity.pdbx_description
1 polymer ?
#
loop_
_entity_poly.entity_id
_entity_poly.type
_entity_poly.pdbx_seq_one_letter_code
_entity_poly.pdbx_strand_id
1 'polypeptide(L)'
;MMNKYKAIITTAGAAKIAAASAGGTQLKIVSMAVGDGNGTLPTPNPAQTKLVNEKYRAALNGLTIDKALKNHILAEMIIPANVGGWWLREMGLYDEAGTLIAVSNMAESYKPKLEEGSGRTQTLRMILIVSSTEAIQVIAGGDTVLATKDFVADAIAAHEKTRNHPDASTTAKGLVQLSSATTSTDETKASTPKALKAVSDASMKKAANLSDLTDKAAARGNLALGTAATKNVGVEGGQLMEVGAFGLGSGSRHREDAYCNQAEIYRVNSSSKNTPGGDVYGVLSLPCDGGPSGAYMAVQNNGNAFFGRSNIPSNGVVWFQAYTTKFKPTVADVGAWSKTESDGRFVKQSGDTMSGPLALPRVVFPNENTANADTDVNRENGFTVESLVATANKGYPVPGGMGVLFTGKVNEFRNVQFAVGSGDLAFYLRSLRKDSPASMRWAQVYTTDYKPTAADVGALTDAQAAQKYALRSIKVNGKPLSTDVNLLAGDVNAWNKTEADGRYVKRTGDTMSNTLNLPRVAFPSESAPPVNADDDLTRPNGFTLEQLAAQSKGYPMNGAVGNLLTFKLNRYRNVQFAIGSGNTDFWLRSMRDDTPETARKWAQVYTTDYKPTAADVGALTDAQAAQKYALRSIKVNGKPLSADVNLLAGDVNAWNKTEADGRYLAKTGGQLTGTLKTSAEIQSTHIDNYRMVGGGFGSFWRNDGNRLYLLLTNENDQYGTFNALRPFSVDVRTGAAAFESGIHIGGKWPAITTSSGTTWHPDGNVQGSVWGGYLSNWLNQNISAAQNNAQNWAYQNLVQGVRMAGRTVIADTGGRIDLPSGCVYTGMSGSNYNPSIWGAYSAVQVLINGTWATIGTV
;
A
#
# COMPACT_ATOMS: atom_id res chain seq x y z
N MET A 1 -19.32 -66.59 -50.94
CA MET A 1 -17.95 -67.01 -50.57
C MET A 1 -17.88 -67.14 -49.06
N MET A 2 -17.30 -68.21 -48.52
CA MET A 2 -17.15 -68.40 -47.08
C MET A 2 -15.98 -67.52 -46.61
N ASN A 3 -16.25 -66.46 -45.85
CA ASN A 3 -15.19 -65.61 -45.30
C ASN A 3 -14.30 -66.45 -44.37
N LYS A 4 -12.99 -66.45 -44.63
CA LYS A 4 -11.97 -67.22 -43.90
C LYS A 4 -11.97 -66.94 -42.39
N TYR A 5 -12.32 -65.71 -42.00
CA TYR A 5 -12.51 -65.30 -40.61
C TYR A 5 -13.91 -64.74 -40.43
N LYS A 6 -14.61 -65.16 -39.37
CA LYS A 6 -15.97 -64.72 -39.06
C LYS A 6 -16.24 -64.75 -37.56
N ALA A 7 -17.00 -63.76 -37.11
CA ALA A 7 -17.63 -63.74 -35.80
C ALA A 7 -19.07 -64.23 -35.95
N ILE A 8 -19.53 -65.07 -35.02
CA ILE A 8 -20.91 -65.54 -34.96
C ILE A 8 -21.46 -65.39 -33.54
N ILE A 9 -22.77 -65.19 -33.43
CA ILE A 9 -23.50 -65.24 -32.16
C ILE A 9 -23.76 -66.71 -31.82
N THR A 10 -23.55 -67.10 -30.56
CA THR A 10 -23.89 -68.45 -30.10
C THR A 10 -25.39 -68.59 -29.89
N THR A 11 -25.90 -69.81 -29.82
CA THR A 11 -27.33 -70.09 -29.54
C THR A 11 -27.76 -69.47 -28.21
N ALA A 12 -26.87 -69.53 -27.20
CA ALA A 12 -27.09 -68.88 -25.91
C ALA A 12 -27.06 -67.35 -26.00
N GLY A 13 -26.14 -66.78 -26.79
CA GLY A 13 -26.06 -65.35 -27.03
C GLY A 13 -27.29 -64.81 -27.75
N ALA A 14 -27.77 -65.51 -28.78
CA ALA A 14 -28.97 -65.14 -29.53
C ALA A 14 -30.21 -65.12 -28.63
N ALA A 15 -30.36 -66.12 -27.75
CA ALA A 15 -31.44 -66.17 -26.77
C ALA A 15 -31.40 -64.99 -25.79
N LYS A 16 -30.19 -64.62 -25.31
CA LYS A 16 -30.01 -63.48 -24.38
C LYS A 16 -30.23 -62.12 -25.06
N ILE A 17 -29.81 -61.96 -26.30
CA ILE A 17 -30.06 -60.73 -27.10
C ILE A 17 -31.55 -60.58 -27.39
N ALA A 18 -32.25 -61.67 -27.72
CA ALA A 18 -33.70 -61.66 -27.92
C ALA A 18 -34.44 -61.31 -26.62
N ALA A 19 -34.03 -61.90 -25.48
CA ALA A 19 -34.60 -61.57 -24.17
C ALA A 19 -34.36 -60.10 -23.77
N ALA A 20 -33.17 -59.56 -24.03
CA ALA A 20 -32.86 -58.15 -23.79
C ALA A 20 -33.69 -57.20 -24.67
N SER A 21 -33.93 -57.58 -25.92
CA SER A 21 -34.78 -56.83 -26.86
C SER A 21 -36.26 -56.82 -26.43
N ALA A 22 -36.75 -57.89 -25.80
CA ALA A 22 -38.15 -58.04 -25.39
C ALA A 22 -38.45 -57.52 -23.98
N GLY A 23 -37.50 -57.63 -23.05
CA GLY A 23 -37.67 -57.34 -21.62
C GLY A 23 -37.15 -55.99 -21.16
N GLY A 24 -36.58 -55.16 -22.04
CA GLY A 24 -36.06 -53.82 -21.75
C GLY A 24 -34.78 -53.76 -20.91
N THR A 25 -34.27 -54.90 -20.41
CA THR A 25 -32.99 -54.97 -19.70
C THR A 25 -31.88 -55.28 -20.69
N GLN A 26 -30.95 -54.33 -20.88
CA GLN A 26 -29.85 -54.49 -21.84
C GLN A 26 -28.90 -55.61 -21.42
N LEU A 27 -28.43 -56.40 -22.39
CA LEU A 27 -27.42 -57.43 -22.19
C LEU A 27 -26.06 -56.77 -21.97
N LYS A 28 -25.44 -57.05 -20.83
CA LYS A 28 -24.13 -56.54 -20.46
C LYS A 28 -23.04 -57.56 -20.82
N ILE A 29 -22.24 -57.24 -21.84
CA ILE A 29 -21.04 -58.00 -22.20
C ILE A 29 -19.88 -57.39 -21.42
N VAL A 30 -19.21 -58.18 -20.56
CA VAL A 30 -18.23 -57.65 -19.60
C VAL A 30 -16.79 -58.05 -19.90
N SER A 31 -16.58 -59.18 -20.59
CA SER A 31 -15.22 -59.70 -20.82
C SER A 31 -15.06 -60.30 -22.20
N MET A 32 -13.81 -60.26 -22.68
CA MET A 32 -13.36 -61.00 -23.85
C MET A 32 -12.33 -62.03 -23.41
N ALA A 33 -12.36 -63.21 -24.02
CA ALA A 33 -11.29 -64.19 -23.88
C ALA A 33 -10.68 -64.53 -25.24
N VAL A 34 -9.44 -64.98 -25.21
CA VAL A 34 -8.67 -65.42 -26.37
C VAL A 34 -8.10 -66.81 -26.15
N GLY A 35 -7.97 -67.58 -27.22
CA GLY A 35 -7.46 -68.93 -27.18
C GLY A 35 -6.52 -69.26 -28.33
N ASP A 36 -5.75 -70.35 -28.16
CA ASP A 36 -4.81 -70.86 -29.16
C ASP A 36 -5.40 -71.96 -30.06
N GLY A 37 -6.69 -72.27 -29.91
CA GLY A 37 -7.40 -73.26 -30.71
C GLY A 37 -6.85 -74.69 -30.57
N ASN A 38 -6.14 -74.98 -29.48
CA ASN A 38 -5.39 -76.24 -29.29
C ASN A 38 -4.37 -76.51 -30.42
N GLY A 39 -3.75 -75.45 -30.93
CA GLY A 39 -2.73 -75.51 -31.98
C GLY A 39 -3.26 -75.45 -33.42
N THR A 40 -4.58 -75.45 -33.63
CA THR A 40 -5.21 -75.37 -34.97
C THR A 40 -6.20 -74.22 -35.04
N LEU A 41 -6.46 -73.65 -36.23
CA LEU A 41 -7.45 -72.58 -36.39
C LEU A 41 -8.87 -73.14 -36.24
N PRO A 42 -9.63 -72.77 -35.18
CA PRO A 42 -10.96 -73.33 -34.96
C PRO A 42 -12.00 -72.74 -35.92
N THR A 43 -13.04 -73.51 -36.22
CA THR A 43 -14.21 -73.02 -36.96
C THR A 43 -15.32 -72.65 -35.97
N PRO A 44 -15.75 -71.37 -35.90
CA PRO A 44 -16.82 -70.95 -35.01
C PRO A 44 -18.12 -71.73 -35.24
N ASN A 45 -18.70 -72.28 -34.16
CA ASN A 45 -19.93 -73.06 -34.14
C ASN A 45 -20.97 -72.41 -33.19
N PRO A 46 -22.21 -72.16 -33.64
CA PRO A 46 -23.26 -71.58 -32.79
C PRO A 46 -23.57 -72.36 -31.50
N ALA A 47 -23.27 -73.65 -31.43
CA ALA A 47 -23.47 -74.48 -30.23
C ALA A 47 -22.35 -74.33 -29.18
N GLN A 48 -21.30 -73.54 -29.43
CA GLN A 48 -20.20 -73.35 -28.48
C GLN A 48 -20.67 -72.66 -27.20
N THR A 49 -20.26 -73.22 -26.05
CA THR A 49 -20.45 -72.64 -24.72
C THR A 49 -19.13 -72.12 -24.12
N LYS A 50 -17.99 -72.49 -24.72
CA LYS A 50 -16.63 -72.07 -24.35
C LYS A 50 -15.70 -72.06 -25.58
N LEU A 51 -14.56 -71.39 -25.47
CA LEU A 51 -13.46 -71.48 -26.44
C LEU A 51 -12.83 -72.88 -26.44
N VAL A 52 -12.19 -73.26 -27.56
CA VAL A 52 -11.55 -74.57 -27.72
C VAL A 52 -10.39 -74.73 -26.73
N ASN A 53 -9.56 -73.70 -26.57
CA ASN A 53 -8.52 -73.64 -25.55
C ASN A 53 -8.23 -72.19 -25.14
N GLU A 54 -8.92 -71.72 -24.10
CA GLU A 54 -8.75 -70.38 -23.56
C GLU A 54 -7.38 -70.19 -22.91
N LYS A 55 -6.68 -69.11 -23.26
CA LYS A 55 -5.37 -68.74 -22.71
C LYS A 55 -5.42 -67.50 -21.85
N TYR A 56 -6.30 -66.56 -22.17
CA TYR A 56 -6.39 -65.31 -21.45
C TYR A 56 -7.79 -64.72 -21.55
N ARG A 57 -8.25 -64.12 -20.45
CA ARG A 57 -9.52 -63.42 -20.34
C ARG A 57 -9.31 -62.12 -19.58
N ALA A 58 -9.91 -61.04 -20.07
CA ALA A 58 -9.92 -59.77 -19.37
C ALA A 58 -11.24 -59.04 -19.58
N ALA A 59 -11.49 -58.04 -18.72
CA ALA A 59 -12.59 -57.11 -18.92
C ALA A 59 -12.42 -56.37 -20.26
N LEU A 60 -13.54 -55.99 -20.87
CA LEU A 60 -13.52 -55.18 -22.09
C LEU A 60 -12.94 -53.79 -21.81
N ASN A 61 -12.06 -53.33 -22.70
CA ASN A 61 -11.55 -51.97 -22.72
C ASN A 61 -12.60 -50.97 -23.25
N GLY A 62 -13.43 -51.43 -24.17
CA GLY A 62 -14.54 -50.67 -24.72
C GLY A 62 -15.50 -51.55 -25.48
N LEU A 63 -16.77 -51.16 -25.48
CA LEU A 63 -17.81 -51.78 -26.28
C LEU A 63 -18.60 -50.64 -26.92
N THR A 64 -18.33 -50.34 -28.19
CA THR A 64 -18.85 -49.14 -28.89
C THR A 64 -19.62 -49.51 -30.15
N ILE A 65 -20.57 -48.65 -30.55
CA ILE A 65 -21.28 -48.79 -31.82
C ILE A 65 -20.44 -48.15 -32.92
N ASP A 66 -20.29 -48.84 -34.05
CA ASP A 66 -19.57 -48.30 -35.21
C ASP A 66 -20.21 -47.00 -35.71
N LYS A 67 -19.38 -46.00 -36.03
CA LYS A 67 -19.87 -44.69 -36.48
C LYS A 67 -20.57 -44.77 -37.84
N ALA A 68 -20.10 -45.64 -38.73
CA ALA A 68 -20.61 -45.84 -40.08
C ALA A 68 -21.68 -46.95 -40.17
N LEU A 69 -21.55 -48.02 -39.38
CA LEU A 69 -22.45 -49.18 -39.41
C LEU A 69 -23.20 -49.35 -38.08
N LYS A 70 -24.40 -48.78 -37.97
CA LYS A 70 -25.16 -48.72 -36.70
C LYS A 70 -25.57 -50.07 -36.09
N ASN A 71 -25.45 -51.17 -36.83
CA ASN A 71 -25.71 -52.54 -36.39
C ASN A 71 -24.43 -53.31 -35.98
N HIS A 72 -23.26 -52.68 -36.05
CA HIS A 72 -21.99 -53.27 -35.64
C HIS A 72 -21.55 -52.74 -34.28
N ILE A 73 -21.27 -53.65 -33.36
CA ILE A 73 -20.69 -53.34 -32.06
C ILE A 73 -19.24 -53.81 -32.06
N LEU A 74 -18.32 -52.90 -31.76
CA LEU A 74 -16.90 -53.19 -31.61
C LEU A 74 -16.60 -53.45 -30.15
N ALA A 75 -16.23 -54.69 -29.84
CA ALA A 75 -15.68 -55.07 -28.55
C ALA A 75 -14.15 -55.01 -28.62
N GLU A 76 -13.51 -54.28 -27.71
CA GLU A 76 -12.07 -54.13 -27.64
C GLU A 76 -11.51 -54.68 -26.33
N MET A 77 -10.40 -55.43 -26.41
CA MET A 77 -9.62 -55.89 -25.25
C MET A 77 -8.14 -55.63 -25.51
N ILE A 78 -7.41 -55.20 -24.47
CA ILE A 78 -5.96 -55.04 -24.52
C ILE A 78 -5.30 -56.17 -23.75
N ILE A 79 -4.31 -56.83 -24.36
CA ILE A 79 -3.41 -57.77 -23.70
C ILE A 79 -2.10 -57.04 -23.36
N PRO A 80 -1.78 -56.85 -22.06
CA PRO A 80 -0.54 -56.19 -21.64
C PRO A 80 0.75 -56.92 -22.08
N ALA A 81 1.87 -56.21 -22.07
CA ALA A 81 3.17 -56.74 -22.51
C ALA A 81 3.72 -57.92 -21.67
N ASN A 82 3.33 -58.02 -20.40
CA ASN A 82 3.75 -59.09 -19.49
C ASN A 82 2.93 -60.39 -19.60
N VAL A 83 1.87 -60.39 -20.42
CA VAL A 83 1.00 -61.55 -20.64
C VAL A 83 1.15 -62.02 -22.09
N GLY A 84 1.57 -63.26 -22.31
CA GLY A 84 1.87 -63.82 -23.64
C GLY A 84 2.68 -65.12 -23.55
N GLY A 85 3.12 -65.62 -24.71
CA GLY A 85 3.79 -66.93 -24.86
C GLY A 85 2.95 -67.96 -25.62
N TRP A 86 1.94 -67.52 -26.39
CA TRP A 86 1.01 -68.39 -27.11
C TRP A 86 0.48 -67.73 -28.39
N TRP A 87 -0.05 -68.57 -29.28
CA TRP A 87 -0.73 -68.14 -30.49
C TRP A 87 -2.16 -67.70 -30.21
N LEU A 88 -2.60 -66.63 -30.86
CA LEU A 88 -3.98 -66.16 -30.86
C LEU A 88 -4.69 -66.70 -32.09
N ARG A 89 -5.77 -67.46 -31.90
CA ARG A 89 -6.54 -68.10 -32.99
C ARG A 89 -8.05 -67.96 -32.84
N GLU A 90 -8.54 -67.76 -31.62
CA GLU A 90 -9.97 -67.57 -31.33
C GLU A 90 -10.22 -66.45 -30.32
N MET A 91 -11.41 -65.85 -30.41
CA MET A 91 -11.92 -64.82 -29.50
C MET A 91 -13.34 -65.19 -29.06
N GLY A 92 -13.68 -64.92 -27.80
CA GLY A 92 -15.02 -65.11 -27.25
C GLY A 92 -15.46 -63.91 -26.41
N LEU A 93 -16.71 -63.49 -26.57
CA LEU A 93 -17.34 -62.44 -25.75
C LEU A 93 -18.25 -63.08 -24.70
N TYR A 94 -18.15 -62.61 -23.47
CA TYR A 94 -18.87 -63.17 -22.34
C TYR A 94 -19.66 -62.10 -21.59
N ASP A 95 -20.86 -62.48 -21.13
CA ASP A 95 -21.67 -61.65 -20.24
C ASP A 95 -21.28 -61.80 -18.76
N GLU A 96 -21.98 -61.07 -17.89
CA GLU A 96 -21.73 -61.05 -16.44
C GLU A 96 -21.95 -62.42 -15.77
N ALA A 97 -22.79 -63.28 -16.36
CA ALA A 97 -23.03 -64.64 -15.89
C ALA A 97 -22.00 -65.66 -16.46
N GLY A 98 -21.00 -65.20 -17.21
CA GLY A 98 -19.98 -66.05 -17.83
C GLY A 98 -20.48 -66.85 -19.05
N THR A 99 -21.64 -66.50 -19.61
CA THR A 99 -22.18 -67.14 -20.81
C THR A 99 -21.45 -66.62 -22.05
N LEU A 100 -20.98 -67.52 -22.93
CA LEU A 100 -20.37 -67.17 -24.21
C LEU A 100 -21.45 -66.62 -25.15
N ILE A 101 -21.43 -65.32 -25.42
CA ILE A 101 -22.41 -64.60 -26.25
C ILE A 101 -22.04 -64.69 -27.73
N ALA A 102 -20.76 -64.55 -28.05
CA ALA A 102 -20.28 -64.60 -29.42
C ALA A 102 -18.88 -65.22 -29.47
N VAL A 103 -18.57 -65.87 -30.60
CA VAL A 103 -17.29 -66.52 -30.84
C VAL A 103 -16.79 -66.20 -32.25
N SER A 104 -15.49 -66.01 -32.38
CA SER A 104 -14.82 -65.71 -33.65
C SER A 104 -13.51 -66.47 -33.76
N ASN A 105 -13.16 -66.85 -34.99
CA ASN A 105 -11.77 -67.16 -35.33
C ASN A 105 -11.05 -65.88 -35.78
N MET A 106 -9.72 -65.87 -35.75
CA MET A 106 -8.90 -64.75 -36.18
C MET A 106 -7.66 -65.20 -36.96
N ALA A 107 -7.01 -64.27 -37.65
CA ALA A 107 -5.71 -64.54 -38.27
C ALA A 107 -4.70 -64.93 -37.19
N GLU A 108 -3.96 -66.01 -37.45
CA GLU A 108 -3.01 -66.58 -36.51
C GLU A 108 -1.90 -65.56 -36.21
N SER A 109 -1.78 -65.17 -34.95
CA SER A 109 -0.82 -64.16 -34.50
C SER A 109 -0.15 -64.59 -33.21
N TYR A 110 1.18 -64.51 -33.14
CA TYR A 110 1.93 -64.82 -31.93
C TYR A 110 2.01 -63.61 -31.00
N LYS A 111 1.61 -63.79 -29.73
CA LYS A 111 1.71 -62.77 -28.69
C LYS A 111 2.93 -63.07 -27.79
N PRO A 112 4.09 -62.44 -28.00
CA PRO A 112 5.28 -62.68 -27.19
C PRO A 112 5.11 -62.18 -25.75
N LYS A 113 5.80 -62.84 -24.82
CA LYS A 113 5.95 -62.42 -23.43
C LYS A 113 7.20 -61.55 -23.27
N LEU A 114 7.21 -60.63 -22.30
CA LEU A 114 8.36 -59.75 -22.04
C LEU A 114 9.68 -60.53 -21.80
N GLU A 115 9.61 -61.69 -21.15
CA GLU A 115 10.74 -62.60 -20.88
C GLU A 115 11.38 -63.18 -22.17
N GLU A 116 10.69 -63.13 -23.31
CA GLU A 116 11.19 -63.57 -24.62
C GLU A 116 11.92 -62.42 -25.36
N GLY A 117 12.17 -61.28 -24.70
CA GLY A 117 12.91 -60.14 -25.26
C GLY A 117 12.09 -59.24 -26.20
N SER A 118 10.79 -59.49 -26.38
CA SER A 118 9.90 -58.69 -27.25
C SER A 118 8.49 -58.51 -26.66
N GLY A 119 8.39 -58.04 -25.40
CA GLY A 119 7.09 -57.77 -24.79
C GLY A 119 6.29 -56.71 -25.56
N ARG A 120 5.19 -57.12 -26.20
CA ARG A 120 4.30 -56.24 -26.98
C ARG A 120 2.96 -56.09 -26.28
N THR A 121 2.41 -54.89 -26.20
CA THR A 121 0.98 -54.70 -25.86
C THR A 121 0.16 -54.90 -27.12
N GLN A 122 -0.90 -55.72 -27.07
CA GLN A 122 -1.70 -56.03 -28.25
C GLN A 122 -3.18 -55.72 -28.01
N THR A 123 -3.74 -54.89 -28.89
CA THR A 123 -5.17 -54.56 -28.90
C THR A 123 -5.90 -55.52 -29.83
N LEU A 124 -6.95 -56.16 -29.33
CA LEU A 124 -7.80 -57.08 -30.07
C LEU A 124 -9.20 -56.49 -30.19
N ARG A 125 -9.78 -56.63 -31.37
CA ARG A 125 -11.13 -56.15 -31.69
C ARG A 125 -11.97 -57.28 -32.26
N MET A 126 -13.14 -57.49 -31.69
CA MET A 126 -14.17 -58.37 -32.23
C MET A 126 -15.38 -57.54 -32.63
N ILE A 127 -15.85 -57.72 -33.86
CA ILE A 127 -17.05 -57.06 -34.37
C ILE A 127 -18.23 -58.02 -34.17
N LEU A 128 -19.21 -57.56 -33.40
CA LEU A 128 -20.48 -58.25 -33.17
C LEU A 128 -21.55 -57.59 -34.02
N ILE A 129 -22.24 -58.38 -34.85
CA ILE A 129 -23.34 -57.91 -35.70
C ILE A 129 -24.65 -58.32 -35.03
N VAL A 130 -25.48 -57.35 -34.64
CA VAL A 130 -26.76 -57.58 -33.95
C VAL A 130 -27.91 -56.97 -34.75
N SER A 131 -29.12 -57.52 -34.56
CA SER A 131 -30.35 -56.98 -35.16
C SER A 131 -30.85 -55.71 -34.46
N SER A 132 -30.51 -55.51 -33.18
CA SER A 132 -30.74 -54.28 -32.42
C SER A 132 -29.57 -54.01 -31.48
N THR A 133 -28.95 -52.84 -31.60
CA THR A 133 -27.88 -52.40 -30.71
C THR A 133 -28.40 -51.86 -29.38
N GLU A 134 -29.69 -51.49 -29.30
CA GLU A 134 -30.36 -51.05 -28.06
C GLU A 134 -30.46 -52.18 -27.03
N ALA A 135 -30.43 -53.44 -27.47
CA ALA A 135 -30.44 -54.61 -26.62
C ALA A 135 -29.10 -54.88 -25.91
N ILE A 136 -28.02 -54.16 -26.26
CA ILE A 136 -26.68 -54.34 -25.69
C ILE A 136 -26.28 -53.08 -24.92
N GLN A 137 -25.79 -53.25 -23.70
CA GLN A 137 -25.26 -52.14 -22.92
C GLN A 137 -23.88 -51.73 -23.44
N VAL A 138 -23.78 -50.54 -24.05
CA VAL A 138 -22.53 -49.96 -24.54
C VAL A 138 -21.66 -49.53 -23.35
N ILE A 139 -20.37 -49.89 -23.38
CA ILE A 139 -19.39 -49.46 -22.39
C ILE A 139 -18.48 -48.44 -23.08
N ALA A 140 -18.71 -47.15 -22.81
CA ALA A 140 -17.69 -46.14 -23.02
C ALA A 140 -16.65 -46.33 -21.91
N GLY A 141 -15.41 -46.69 -22.29
CA GLY A 141 -14.36 -47.06 -21.33
C GLY A 141 -14.22 -46.04 -20.20
N GLY A 142 -14.41 -46.49 -18.96
CA GLY A 142 -14.34 -45.69 -17.76
C GLY A 142 -12.98 -45.76 -17.05
N ASP A 143 -12.45 -44.59 -16.72
CA ASP A 143 -11.63 -44.20 -15.57
C ASP A 143 -10.33 -44.91 -15.17
N THR A 144 -9.78 -45.89 -15.88
CA THR A 144 -8.33 -46.19 -15.79
C THR A 144 -7.87 -47.16 -16.89
N VAL A 145 -7.64 -46.67 -18.11
CA VAL A 145 -6.95 -47.45 -19.14
C VAL A 145 -6.03 -46.57 -20.00
N LEU A 146 -5.02 -47.18 -20.63
CA LEU A 146 -4.19 -46.53 -21.66
C LEU A 146 -5.10 -45.99 -22.77
N ALA A 147 -5.28 -44.68 -22.79
CA ALA A 147 -6.00 -44.00 -23.85
C ALA A 147 -5.25 -44.11 -25.18
N THR A 148 -5.95 -44.42 -26.25
CA THR A 148 -5.39 -44.29 -27.61
C THR A 148 -5.13 -42.81 -27.90
N LYS A 149 -4.13 -42.50 -28.73
CA LYS A 149 -3.82 -41.12 -29.11
C LYS A 149 -5.03 -40.37 -29.67
N ASP A 150 -5.87 -41.07 -30.44
CA ASP A 150 -7.06 -40.49 -31.07
C ASP A 150 -8.13 -40.13 -30.04
N PHE A 151 -8.34 -40.96 -29.02
CA PHE A 151 -9.27 -40.64 -27.93
C PHE A 151 -8.81 -39.39 -27.16
N VAL A 152 -7.51 -39.27 -26.88
CA VAL A 152 -6.95 -38.09 -26.20
C VAL A 152 -7.09 -36.84 -27.08
N ALA A 153 -6.81 -36.96 -28.38
CA ALA A 153 -6.95 -35.84 -29.33
C ALA A 153 -8.40 -35.35 -29.44
N ASP A 154 -9.36 -36.27 -29.55
CA ASP A 154 -10.79 -35.96 -29.60
C ASP A 154 -11.27 -35.32 -28.28
N ALA A 155 -10.80 -35.81 -27.14
CA ALA A 155 -11.13 -35.25 -25.83
C ALA A 155 -10.56 -33.83 -25.63
N ILE A 156 -9.33 -33.57 -26.08
CA ILE A 156 -8.71 -32.24 -26.05
C ILE A 156 -9.47 -31.29 -26.99
N ALA A 157 -9.76 -31.72 -28.22
CA ALA A 157 -10.51 -30.90 -29.18
C ALA A 157 -11.93 -30.60 -28.72
N ALA A 158 -12.57 -31.50 -27.97
CA ALA A 158 -13.84 -31.25 -27.31
C ALA A 158 -13.67 -30.23 -26.17
N HIS A 159 -12.67 -30.42 -25.29
CA HIS A 159 -12.38 -29.54 -24.17
C HIS A 159 -12.11 -28.09 -24.59
N GLU A 160 -11.30 -27.88 -25.63
CA GLU A 160 -10.98 -26.57 -26.22
C GLU A 160 -12.22 -25.78 -26.66
N LYS A 161 -13.29 -26.47 -27.03
CA LYS A 161 -14.57 -25.86 -27.44
C LYS A 161 -15.53 -25.64 -26.28
N THR A 162 -15.26 -26.22 -25.11
CA THR A 162 -16.13 -26.04 -23.95
C THR A 162 -15.92 -24.69 -23.27
N ARG A 163 -17.00 -24.14 -22.71
CA ARG A 163 -16.97 -22.99 -21.80
C ARG A 163 -17.37 -23.40 -20.38
N ASN A 164 -17.37 -24.70 -20.10
CA ASN A 164 -17.77 -25.27 -18.82
C ASN A 164 -16.61 -25.22 -17.82
N HIS A 165 -16.10 -24.02 -17.60
CA HIS A 165 -15.07 -23.74 -16.60
C HIS A 165 -15.68 -22.83 -15.52
N PRO A 166 -15.18 -22.90 -14.28
CA PRO A 166 -15.59 -21.95 -13.25
C PRO A 166 -15.36 -20.51 -13.68
N ASP A 167 -16.29 -19.62 -13.31
CA ASP A 167 -16.10 -18.19 -13.46
C ASP A 167 -14.95 -17.71 -12.57
N ALA A 168 -14.22 -16.68 -13.01
CA ALA A 168 -13.17 -16.10 -12.19
C ALA A 168 -13.76 -15.34 -11.00
N SER A 169 -13.08 -15.41 -9.87
CA SER A 169 -13.34 -14.58 -8.70
C SER A 169 -12.12 -13.71 -8.39
N THR A 170 -12.23 -12.86 -7.37
CA THR A 170 -11.10 -12.07 -6.85
C THR A 170 -10.01 -12.93 -6.22
N THR A 171 -10.27 -14.22 -5.96
CA THR A 171 -9.36 -15.15 -5.28
C THR A 171 -9.01 -16.39 -6.10
N ALA A 172 -9.75 -16.69 -7.17
CA ALA A 172 -9.56 -17.86 -8.01
C ALA A 172 -9.61 -17.50 -9.50
N LYS A 173 -8.67 -18.06 -10.29
CA LYS A 173 -8.65 -17.89 -11.75
C LYS A 173 -9.79 -18.67 -12.40
N GLY A 174 -10.45 -18.09 -13.40
CA GLY A 174 -11.56 -18.68 -14.15
C GLY A 174 -11.85 -17.93 -15.45
N LEU A 175 -12.99 -18.22 -16.11
CA LEU A 175 -13.45 -17.47 -17.27
C LEU A 175 -14.16 -16.18 -16.84
N VAL A 176 -14.06 -15.12 -17.66
CA VAL A 176 -14.69 -13.82 -17.38
C VAL A 176 -15.32 -13.27 -18.65
N GLN A 177 -16.52 -12.71 -18.54
CA GLN A 177 -17.14 -11.93 -19.60
C GLN A 177 -16.72 -10.46 -19.50
N LEU A 178 -16.31 -9.86 -20.61
CA LEU A 178 -15.83 -8.48 -20.63
C LEU A 178 -16.94 -7.49 -21.05
N SER A 179 -16.98 -6.32 -20.43
CA SER A 179 -17.89 -5.21 -20.78
C SER A 179 -17.11 -3.92 -21.06
N SER A 180 -17.50 -3.21 -22.11
CA SER A 180 -16.97 -1.88 -22.44
C SER A 180 -17.88 -0.72 -22.03
N ALA A 181 -18.94 -0.98 -21.25
CA ALA A 181 -19.80 0.06 -20.71
C ALA A 181 -19.11 0.80 -19.55
N THR A 182 -19.17 2.12 -19.53
CA THR A 182 -18.52 2.98 -18.52
C THR A 182 -19.39 3.26 -17.29
N THR A 183 -20.65 2.81 -17.31
CA THR A 183 -21.65 3.01 -16.25
C THR A 183 -22.32 1.69 -15.81
N SER A 184 -21.71 0.55 -16.13
CA SER A 184 -22.25 -0.77 -15.80
C SER A 184 -22.25 -1.03 -14.30
N THR A 185 -23.37 -1.52 -13.76
CA THR A 185 -23.51 -2.02 -12.38
C THR A 185 -23.44 -3.54 -12.29
N ASP A 186 -23.19 -4.22 -13.42
CA ASP A 186 -23.14 -5.69 -13.53
C ASP A 186 -21.86 -6.26 -12.91
N GLU A 187 -22.01 -7.05 -11.83
CA GLU A 187 -20.91 -7.69 -11.11
C GLU A 187 -20.43 -9.00 -11.77
N THR A 188 -21.12 -9.49 -12.81
CA THR A 188 -20.76 -10.71 -13.53
C THR A 188 -19.78 -10.47 -14.69
N LYS A 189 -19.41 -9.19 -14.94
CA LYS A 189 -18.55 -8.78 -16.05
C LYS A 189 -17.38 -7.93 -15.58
N ALA A 190 -16.21 -8.16 -16.16
CA ALA A 190 -15.05 -7.30 -15.93
C ALA A 190 -15.00 -6.15 -16.96
N SER A 191 -14.52 -4.98 -16.53
CA SER A 191 -14.31 -3.83 -17.39
C SER A 191 -13.18 -4.07 -18.40
N THR A 192 -13.37 -3.69 -19.66
CA THR A 192 -12.29 -3.69 -20.65
C THR A 192 -11.31 -2.52 -20.42
N PRO A 193 -10.06 -2.62 -20.93
CA PRO A 193 -9.15 -1.47 -20.97
C PRO A 193 -9.76 -0.25 -21.69
N LYS A 194 -10.65 -0.47 -22.67
CA LYS A 194 -11.36 0.61 -23.36
C LYS A 194 -12.31 1.36 -22.42
N ALA A 195 -13.13 0.66 -21.63
CA ALA A 195 -14.00 1.28 -20.64
C ALA A 195 -13.19 2.03 -19.57
N LEU A 196 -12.13 1.41 -19.05
CA LEU A 196 -11.26 2.04 -18.06
C LEU A 196 -10.58 3.29 -18.62
N LYS A 197 -10.07 3.23 -19.86
CA LYS A 197 -9.48 4.39 -20.52
C LYS A 197 -10.51 5.51 -20.73
N ALA A 198 -11.72 5.19 -21.18
CA ALA A 198 -12.78 6.19 -21.35
C ALA A 198 -13.16 6.88 -20.03
N VAL A 199 -13.26 6.13 -18.93
CA VAL A 199 -13.49 6.71 -17.58
C VAL A 199 -12.29 7.55 -17.14
N SER A 200 -11.07 7.06 -17.35
CA SER A 200 -9.85 7.79 -16.98
C SER A 200 -9.65 9.07 -17.80
N ASP A 201 -9.98 9.07 -19.08
CA ASP A 201 -9.94 10.25 -19.95
C ASP A 201 -11.02 11.27 -19.56
N ALA A 202 -12.19 10.81 -19.10
CA ALA A 202 -13.28 11.66 -18.63
C ALA A 202 -13.08 12.17 -17.18
N SER A 203 -12.22 11.52 -16.39
CA SER A 203 -11.94 11.92 -15.00
C SER A 203 -11.03 13.15 -14.92
N MET A 204 -11.31 14.07 -13.99
CA MET A 204 -10.47 15.25 -13.79
C MET A 204 -9.11 14.89 -13.18
N LYS A 205 -8.03 15.36 -13.80
CA LYS A 205 -6.67 15.10 -13.34
C LYS A 205 -6.27 16.16 -12.33
N LYS A 206 -6.00 15.76 -11.08
CA LYS A 206 -5.55 16.67 -10.01
C LYS A 206 -4.39 17.58 -10.43
N ALA A 207 -3.44 17.05 -11.21
CA ALA A 207 -2.28 17.80 -11.70
C ALA A 207 -2.62 18.84 -12.79
N ALA A 208 -3.76 18.70 -13.47
CA ALA A 208 -4.19 19.63 -14.51
C ALA A 208 -4.87 20.88 -13.94
N ASN A 209 -5.06 20.98 -12.62
CA ASN A 209 -5.68 22.12 -11.94
C ASN A 209 -6.98 22.61 -12.62
N LEU A 210 -7.85 21.66 -12.99
CA LEU A 210 -9.13 21.93 -13.66
C LEU A 210 -9.01 22.54 -15.08
N SER A 211 -7.82 22.60 -15.67
CA SER A 211 -7.62 23.09 -17.05
C SER A 211 -8.24 22.15 -18.10
N ASP A 212 -8.43 20.88 -17.72
CA ASP A 212 -9.03 19.78 -18.46
C ASP A 212 -10.57 19.76 -18.41
N LEU A 213 -11.21 20.69 -17.69
CA LEU A 213 -12.66 20.91 -17.76
C LEU A 213 -13.06 21.30 -19.19
N THR A 214 -13.83 20.42 -19.84
CA THR A 214 -14.30 20.59 -21.22
C THR A 214 -15.34 21.71 -21.32
N ASP A 215 -16.23 21.80 -20.34
CA ASP A 215 -17.20 22.89 -20.21
C ASP A 215 -17.02 23.62 -18.87
N LYS A 216 -16.16 24.63 -18.91
CA LYS A 216 -15.87 25.49 -17.76
C LYS A 216 -17.09 26.31 -17.34
N ALA A 217 -18.03 26.58 -18.24
CA ALA A 217 -19.24 27.36 -17.93
C ALA A 217 -20.25 26.53 -17.14
N ALA A 218 -20.54 25.31 -17.58
CA ALA A 218 -21.40 24.37 -16.85
C ALA A 218 -20.79 24.01 -15.49
N ALA A 219 -19.47 23.78 -15.41
CA ALA A 219 -18.79 23.50 -14.16
C ALA A 219 -18.90 24.65 -13.13
N ARG A 220 -18.70 25.91 -13.57
CA ARG A 220 -18.94 27.09 -12.72
C ARG A 220 -20.40 27.21 -12.28
N GLY A 221 -21.34 26.86 -13.17
CA GLY A 221 -22.77 26.85 -12.89
C GLY A 221 -23.16 25.83 -11.81
N ASN A 222 -22.65 24.59 -11.91
CA ASN A 222 -22.91 23.52 -10.95
C ASN A 222 -22.31 23.81 -9.57
N LEU A 223 -21.19 24.54 -9.51
CA LEU A 223 -20.59 25.04 -8.26
C LEU A 223 -21.29 26.30 -7.72
N ALA A 224 -22.33 26.80 -8.42
CA ALA A 224 -23.07 28.01 -8.07
C ALA A 224 -22.21 29.28 -7.90
N LEU A 225 -21.07 29.36 -8.61
CA LEU A 225 -20.12 30.48 -8.47
C LEU A 225 -20.53 31.74 -9.27
N GLY A 226 -21.49 31.64 -10.18
CA GLY A 226 -22.05 32.78 -10.93
C GLY A 226 -21.01 33.58 -11.73
N THR A 227 -21.22 34.91 -11.82
CA THR A 227 -20.32 35.84 -12.55
C THR A 227 -19.01 36.12 -11.81
N ALA A 228 -18.90 35.76 -10.52
CA ALA A 228 -17.70 35.98 -9.71
C ALA A 228 -16.47 35.27 -10.32
N ALA A 229 -16.66 34.12 -10.96
CA ALA A 229 -15.60 33.33 -11.58
C ALA A 229 -15.27 33.72 -13.04
N THR A 230 -15.81 34.83 -13.56
CA THR A 230 -15.56 35.33 -14.93
C THR A 230 -14.83 36.67 -15.00
N LYS A 231 -14.68 37.38 -13.87
CA LYS A 231 -13.84 38.59 -13.79
C LYS A 231 -12.44 38.16 -13.37
N ASN A 232 -11.39 38.65 -14.03
CA ASN A 232 -9.98 38.44 -13.67
C ASN A 232 -9.66 39.15 -12.34
N VAL A 233 -10.18 38.64 -11.22
CA VAL A 233 -9.92 39.14 -9.88
C VAL A 233 -9.39 37.99 -9.04
N GLY A 234 -8.14 38.10 -8.59
CA GLY A 234 -7.47 37.04 -7.83
C GLY A 234 -6.69 36.05 -8.71
N VAL A 235 -5.56 36.46 -9.29
CA VAL A 235 -4.73 35.60 -10.17
C VAL A 235 -3.70 34.75 -9.41
N GLU A 236 -3.55 34.95 -8.10
CA GLU A 236 -2.60 34.22 -7.26
C GLU A 236 -3.30 33.41 -6.15
N GLY A 237 -2.70 32.27 -5.80
CA GLY A 237 -3.24 31.36 -4.78
C GLY A 237 -3.30 32.00 -3.39
N GLY A 238 -4.48 31.97 -2.75
CA GLY A 238 -4.71 32.56 -1.44
C GLY A 238 -5.48 33.88 -1.45
N GLN A 239 -5.80 34.41 -2.63
CA GLN A 239 -6.67 35.57 -2.78
C GLN A 239 -8.15 35.14 -2.59
N LEU A 240 -8.58 35.00 -1.33
CA LEU A 240 -10.00 35.22 -1.01
C LEU A 240 -10.30 36.68 -1.39
N MET A 241 -11.46 36.94 -2.01
CA MET A 241 -11.91 38.28 -2.36
C MET A 241 -11.58 39.28 -1.24
N GLU A 242 -10.59 40.14 -1.48
CA GLU A 242 -10.32 41.25 -0.59
C GLU A 242 -11.59 42.12 -0.57
N VAL A 243 -11.99 42.55 0.62
CA VAL A 243 -13.25 43.25 0.87
C VAL A 243 -13.37 44.46 -0.07
N GLY A 244 -14.15 44.29 -1.14
CA GLY A 244 -14.41 45.29 -2.18
C GLY A 244 -15.57 44.94 -3.12
N ALA A 245 -16.15 43.74 -2.98
CA ALA A 245 -17.40 43.40 -3.67
C ALA A 245 -18.63 44.16 -3.12
N PHE A 246 -18.51 44.76 -1.93
CA PHE A 246 -19.49 45.67 -1.33
C PHE A 246 -18.83 46.85 -0.56
N GLY A 247 -17.63 47.30 -0.98
CA GLY A 247 -16.86 48.39 -0.34
C GLY A 247 -15.80 49.02 -1.28
N LEU A 248 -15.26 50.19 -0.94
CA LEU A 248 -14.44 51.03 -1.85
C LEU A 248 -13.03 50.49 -2.13
N GLY A 249 -12.91 49.56 -3.07
CA GLY A 249 -11.63 49.08 -3.63
C GLY A 249 -10.93 50.05 -4.60
N SER A 250 -11.33 51.33 -4.67
CA SER A 250 -10.57 52.39 -5.36
C SER A 250 -10.93 53.78 -4.80
N GLY A 251 -10.04 54.77 -4.97
CA GLY A 251 -10.25 56.13 -4.47
C GLY A 251 -11.49 56.82 -5.08
N SER A 252 -12.14 57.70 -4.31
CA SER A 252 -13.38 58.38 -4.71
C SER A 252 -13.25 59.08 -6.08
N ARG A 253 -14.15 58.79 -7.02
CA ARG A 253 -14.18 59.41 -8.36
C ARG A 253 -14.77 60.83 -8.32
N HIS A 254 -14.24 61.74 -9.13
CA HIS A 254 -14.77 63.12 -9.19
C HIS A 254 -16.13 63.15 -9.92
N ARG A 255 -17.09 63.92 -9.39
CA ARG A 255 -18.36 64.25 -10.05
C ARG A 255 -18.46 65.74 -10.38
N GLU A 256 -19.08 66.02 -11.51
CA GLU A 256 -19.43 67.38 -11.95
C GLU A 256 -20.57 68.01 -11.14
N ASP A 257 -21.34 67.21 -10.40
CA ASP A 257 -22.44 67.66 -9.55
C ASP A 257 -22.42 66.87 -8.23
N ALA A 258 -22.61 67.56 -7.11
CA ALA A 258 -22.76 66.94 -5.81
C ALA A 258 -24.12 66.28 -5.63
N TYR A 259 -25.13 66.65 -6.42
CA TYR A 259 -26.39 65.92 -6.45
C TYR A 259 -26.17 64.52 -7.04
N CYS A 260 -26.56 63.49 -6.29
CA CYS A 260 -26.49 62.10 -6.73
C CYS A 260 -27.61 61.29 -6.08
N ASN A 261 -28.47 60.67 -6.90
CA ASN A 261 -29.55 59.82 -6.43
C ASN A 261 -29.18 58.32 -6.39
N GLN A 262 -27.88 58.00 -6.28
CA GLN A 262 -27.36 56.65 -6.14
C GLN A 262 -26.57 56.55 -4.84
N ALA A 263 -26.65 55.39 -4.17
CA ALA A 263 -25.88 55.12 -2.97
C ALA A 263 -24.42 54.86 -3.34
N GLU A 264 -23.57 55.86 -3.14
CA GLU A 264 -22.15 55.78 -3.51
C GLU A 264 -21.29 56.79 -2.74
N ILE A 265 -19.98 56.61 -2.81
CA ILE A 265 -18.98 57.56 -2.30
C ILE A 265 -18.18 58.11 -3.48
N TYR A 266 -18.14 59.43 -3.60
CA TYR A 266 -17.45 60.16 -4.66
C TYR A 266 -16.75 61.39 -4.10
N ARG A 267 -16.13 62.20 -4.97
CA ARG A 267 -15.55 63.48 -4.59
C ARG A 267 -16.10 64.62 -5.46
N VAL A 268 -16.21 65.81 -4.90
CA VAL A 268 -16.58 67.05 -5.60
C VAL A 268 -15.54 68.12 -5.32
N ASN A 269 -15.48 69.16 -6.14
CA ASN A 269 -14.57 70.29 -5.99
C ASN A 269 -15.28 71.62 -6.32
N SER A 270 -14.54 72.73 -6.36
CA SER A 270 -15.08 74.06 -6.69
C SER A 270 -15.75 74.17 -8.06
N SER A 271 -15.40 73.31 -9.02
CA SER A 271 -16.05 73.29 -10.34
C SER A 271 -17.32 72.44 -10.36
N SER A 272 -17.60 71.66 -9.31
CA SER A 272 -18.79 70.83 -9.22
C SER A 272 -20.01 71.66 -8.85
N LYS A 273 -21.15 71.44 -9.53
CA LYS A 273 -22.45 72.01 -9.15
C LYS A 273 -22.88 71.48 -7.78
N ASN A 274 -23.64 72.27 -7.04
CA ASN A 274 -24.16 71.92 -5.70
C ASN A 274 -23.09 71.53 -4.67
N THR A 275 -21.81 71.90 -4.85
CA THR A 275 -20.76 71.63 -3.84
C THR A 275 -21.00 72.43 -2.54
N PRO A 276 -20.72 71.88 -1.35
CA PRO A 276 -20.89 72.59 -0.07
C PRO A 276 -19.93 73.77 0.13
N GLY A 277 -18.84 73.82 -0.63
CA GLY A 277 -17.85 74.90 -0.54
C GLY A 277 -16.85 74.88 -1.69
N GLY A 278 -15.93 75.84 -1.68
CA GLY A 278 -14.94 76.06 -2.76
C GLY A 278 -13.74 75.12 -2.78
N ASP A 279 -13.74 74.04 -2.00
CA ASP A 279 -12.64 73.08 -1.88
C ASP A 279 -13.06 71.67 -2.32
N VAL A 280 -12.14 70.69 -2.20
CA VAL A 280 -12.41 69.28 -2.51
C VAL A 280 -13.01 68.56 -1.31
N TYR A 281 -14.19 67.96 -1.50
CA TYR A 281 -14.88 67.18 -0.48
C TYR A 281 -15.04 65.72 -0.93
N GLY A 282 -14.81 64.79 -0.01
CA GLY A 282 -15.30 63.42 -0.14
C GLY A 282 -16.77 63.37 0.27
N VAL A 283 -17.64 62.87 -0.61
CA VAL A 283 -19.09 62.87 -0.42
C VAL A 283 -19.60 61.44 -0.35
N LEU A 284 -20.39 61.15 0.67
CA LEU A 284 -21.23 59.97 0.78
C LEU A 284 -22.67 60.37 0.43
N SER A 285 -23.26 59.75 -0.60
CA SER A 285 -24.68 59.91 -0.93
C SER A 285 -25.50 58.70 -0.46
N LEU A 286 -26.64 58.98 0.17
CA LEU A 286 -27.58 58.02 0.73
C LEU A 286 -29.00 58.36 0.23
N PRO A 287 -29.43 57.82 -0.93
CA PRO A 287 -30.81 57.93 -1.40
C PRO A 287 -31.76 57.33 -0.36
N CYS A 288 -32.80 58.07 0.01
CA CYS A 288 -33.59 57.73 1.20
C CYS A 288 -34.95 57.06 0.92
N ASP A 289 -35.51 57.19 -0.28
CA ASP A 289 -36.89 56.73 -0.57
C ASP A 289 -37.10 56.17 -1.99
N GLY A 290 -36.03 55.99 -2.78
CA GLY A 290 -36.12 55.56 -4.19
C GLY A 290 -36.64 56.63 -5.17
N GLY A 291 -37.11 57.78 -4.65
CA GLY A 291 -37.35 59.02 -5.41
C GLY A 291 -36.09 59.88 -5.50
N PRO A 292 -36.14 61.12 -6.01
CA PRO A 292 -34.97 62.00 -6.15
C PRO A 292 -34.42 62.55 -4.81
N SER A 293 -34.89 62.03 -3.69
CA SER A 293 -34.52 62.46 -2.34
C SER A 293 -33.26 61.74 -1.85
N GLY A 294 -32.29 62.51 -1.38
CA GLY A 294 -31.03 61.95 -0.86
C GLY A 294 -30.52 62.71 0.35
N ALA A 295 -29.94 61.99 1.30
CA ALA A 295 -29.11 62.53 2.36
C ALA A 295 -27.63 62.42 1.96
N TYR A 296 -26.85 63.44 2.31
CA TYR A 296 -25.44 63.53 1.91
C TYR A 296 -24.57 63.85 3.12
N MET A 297 -23.33 63.37 3.10
CA MET A 297 -22.28 63.81 4.02
C MET A 297 -21.03 64.16 3.22
N ALA A 298 -20.54 65.39 3.35
CA ALA A 298 -19.35 65.87 2.66
C ALA A 298 -18.26 66.23 3.68
N VAL A 299 -17.06 65.67 3.53
CA VAL A 299 -15.95 65.88 4.47
C VAL A 299 -14.68 66.26 3.71
N GLN A 300 -13.99 67.28 4.21
CA GLN A 300 -12.72 67.78 3.70
C GLN A 300 -11.55 67.30 4.58
N ASN A 301 -10.36 67.18 4.01
CA ASN A 301 -9.14 66.77 4.72
C ASN A 301 -8.68 67.76 5.82
N ASN A 302 -9.17 69.00 5.83
CA ASN A 302 -8.88 69.99 6.87
C ASN A 302 -9.82 69.91 8.09
N GLY A 303 -10.78 68.97 8.07
CA GLY A 303 -11.77 68.75 9.13
C GLY A 303 -13.09 69.50 8.94
N ASN A 304 -13.28 70.23 7.83
CA ASN A 304 -14.57 70.85 7.51
C ASN A 304 -15.55 69.79 7.03
N ALA A 305 -16.76 69.79 7.56
CA ALA A 305 -17.77 68.78 7.25
C ALA A 305 -19.15 69.40 7.09
N PHE A 306 -19.97 68.80 6.22
CA PHE A 306 -21.32 69.24 5.92
C PHE A 306 -22.26 68.05 5.84
N PHE A 307 -23.49 68.23 6.34
CA PHE A 307 -24.61 67.35 6.08
C PHE A 307 -25.48 67.99 5.01
N GLY A 308 -25.85 67.23 3.98
CA GLY A 308 -26.63 67.71 2.86
C GLY A 308 -27.97 67.00 2.76
N ARG A 309 -28.95 67.68 2.19
CA ARG A 309 -30.19 67.04 1.73
C ARG A 309 -30.61 67.57 0.38
N SER A 310 -31.27 66.72 -0.39
CA SER A 310 -31.99 67.12 -1.59
C SER A 310 -33.31 66.36 -1.65
N ASN A 311 -34.34 66.99 -2.22
CA ASN A 311 -35.66 66.40 -2.42
C ASN A 311 -36.01 66.23 -3.91
N ILE A 312 -35.47 67.09 -4.80
CA ILE A 312 -35.60 67.01 -6.26
C ILE A 312 -34.36 67.65 -6.93
N PRO A 313 -33.96 67.24 -8.15
CA PRO A 313 -32.73 67.73 -8.78
C PRO A 313 -32.73 69.24 -9.02
N SER A 314 -33.89 69.84 -9.33
CA SER A 314 -34.00 71.28 -9.63
C SER A 314 -33.73 72.18 -8.43
N ASN A 315 -33.87 71.67 -7.20
CA ASN A 315 -33.62 72.43 -5.98
C ASN A 315 -32.16 72.32 -5.51
N GLY A 316 -31.34 71.52 -6.19
CA GLY A 316 -29.95 71.29 -5.83
C GLY A 316 -29.77 70.53 -4.51
N VAL A 317 -28.58 70.62 -3.92
CA VAL A 317 -28.28 70.10 -2.57
C VAL A 317 -28.19 71.27 -1.59
N VAL A 318 -28.96 71.20 -0.51
CA VAL A 318 -28.88 72.16 0.60
C VAL A 318 -27.93 71.61 1.65
N TRP A 319 -26.90 72.37 2.00
CA TRP A 319 -25.86 71.97 2.95
C TRP A 319 -25.98 72.67 4.30
N PHE A 320 -25.69 71.92 5.36
CA PHE A 320 -25.61 72.37 6.74
C PHE A 320 -24.20 72.08 7.24
N GLN A 321 -23.47 73.12 7.65
CA GLN A 321 -22.11 72.95 8.15
C GLN A 321 -22.12 72.29 9.54
N ALA A 322 -21.27 71.28 9.73
CA ALA A 322 -21.02 70.69 11.04
C ALA A 322 -19.98 71.52 11.79
N TYR A 323 -20.38 72.13 12.90
CA TYR A 323 -19.47 72.92 13.72
C TYR A 323 -18.54 72.04 14.55
N THR A 324 -17.26 72.42 14.57
CA THR A 324 -16.20 71.73 15.32
C THR A 324 -15.37 72.74 16.11
N THR A 325 -14.42 72.26 16.92
CA THR A 325 -13.47 73.15 17.64
C THR A 325 -12.65 74.03 16.67
N LYS A 326 -12.41 73.56 15.44
CA LYS A 326 -11.71 74.29 14.39
C LYS A 326 -12.66 75.15 13.53
N PHE A 327 -13.87 74.68 13.26
CA PHE A 327 -14.91 75.38 12.51
C PHE A 327 -16.06 75.73 13.45
N LYS A 328 -15.85 76.74 14.31
CA LYS A 328 -16.84 77.17 15.31
C LYS A 328 -17.98 77.93 14.64
N PRO A 329 -19.19 77.92 15.21
CA PRO A 329 -20.25 78.82 14.76
C PRO A 329 -19.81 80.26 14.92
N THR A 330 -20.18 81.09 13.95
CA THR A 330 -20.08 82.54 14.08
C THR A 330 -21.17 83.06 15.01
N VAL A 331 -21.04 84.30 15.48
CA VAL A 331 -22.07 84.95 16.34
C VAL A 331 -23.44 84.98 15.66
N ALA A 332 -23.48 85.08 14.33
CA ALA A 332 -24.71 85.02 13.55
C ALA A 332 -25.35 83.62 13.54
N ASP A 333 -24.54 82.56 13.58
CA ASP A 333 -25.00 81.17 13.44
C ASP A 333 -25.74 80.64 14.68
N VAL A 334 -25.44 81.19 15.86
CA VAL A 334 -26.04 80.74 17.15
C VAL A 334 -26.99 81.76 17.76
N GLY A 335 -27.28 82.86 17.06
CA GLY A 335 -28.07 83.97 17.60
C GLY A 335 -27.46 84.57 18.88
N ALA A 336 -26.14 84.48 19.04
CA ALA A 336 -25.42 84.97 20.21
C ALA A 336 -24.97 86.40 20.00
N TRP A 337 -25.18 87.23 21.02
CA TRP A 337 -24.67 88.59 21.07
C TRP A 337 -23.13 88.57 21.14
N SER A 338 -22.50 89.51 20.45
CA SER A 338 -21.05 89.70 20.49
C SER A 338 -20.59 90.07 21.90
N LYS A 339 -19.29 89.87 22.17
CA LYS A 339 -18.66 90.24 23.45
C LYS A 339 -18.97 91.70 23.85
N THR A 340 -18.94 92.61 22.88
CA THR A 340 -19.26 94.03 23.05
C THR A 340 -20.69 94.27 23.55
N GLU A 341 -21.64 93.43 23.12
CA GLU A 341 -23.06 93.53 23.51
C GLU A 341 -23.35 92.88 24.87
N SER A 342 -22.54 91.88 25.27
CA SER A 342 -22.65 91.21 26.58
C SER A 342 -22.02 92.01 27.72
N ASP A 343 -20.93 92.73 27.47
CA ASP A 343 -20.17 93.46 28.49
C ASP A 343 -20.97 94.66 29.08
N GLY A 344 -22.12 95.04 28.48
CA GLY A 344 -23.04 96.07 28.99
C GLY A 344 -24.26 95.56 29.78
N ARG A 345 -24.45 94.24 29.94
CA ARG A 345 -25.66 93.67 30.57
C ARG A 345 -25.44 92.90 31.87
N PHE A 346 -24.22 92.45 32.20
CA PHE A 346 -23.96 91.63 33.40
C PHE A 346 -22.59 91.92 34.03
N VAL A 347 -22.46 91.71 35.35
CA VAL A 347 -21.22 91.92 36.13
C VAL A 347 -20.34 90.66 36.13
N LYS A 348 -19.01 90.83 36.04
CA LYS A 348 -17.99 89.78 35.89
C LYS A 348 -17.61 89.10 37.22
N GLN A 349 -17.61 87.77 37.28
CA GLN A 349 -17.23 86.96 38.46
C GLN A 349 -15.71 86.80 38.66
N SER A 350 -14.95 87.88 38.80
CA SER A 350 -13.58 87.76 39.32
C SER A 350 -13.12 89.07 39.97
N GLY A 351 -12.93 89.08 41.29
CA GLY A 351 -12.10 90.12 41.90
C GLY A 351 -12.32 90.55 43.36
N ASP A 352 -13.23 90.00 44.17
CA ASP A 352 -13.43 90.50 45.54
C ASP A 352 -13.23 89.48 46.68
N THR A 353 -12.78 90.03 47.81
CA THR A 353 -12.43 89.39 49.08
C THR A 353 -13.66 89.30 49.98
N MET A 354 -13.88 88.16 50.66
CA MET A 354 -14.88 88.03 51.73
C MET A 354 -14.25 88.42 53.08
N SER A 355 -14.84 89.38 53.79
CA SER A 355 -14.45 89.77 55.15
C SER A 355 -15.51 89.32 56.19
N GLY A 356 -15.07 88.55 57.19
CA GLY A 356 -15.86 88.05 58.33
C GLY A 356 -15.32 86.73 58.90
N PRO A 357 -15.30 86.52 60.24
CA PRO A 357 -14.63 85.36 60.85
C PRO A 357 -15.42 84.07 60.71
N LEU A 358 -14.75 83.01 60.21
CA LEU A 358 -15.26 81.64 60.20
C LEU A 358 -14.58 80.84 61.33
N ALA A 359 -15.32 80.51 62.38
CA ALA A 359 -14.83 79.76 63.53
C ALA A 359 -15.04 78.25 63.33
N LEU A 360 -13.95 77.47 63.28
CA LEU A 360 -13.96 76.00 63.35
C LEU A 360 -13.05 75.53 64.50
N PRO A 361 -13.36 74.41 65.19
CA PRO A 361 -12.59 73.96 66.34
C PRO A 361 -11.23 73.37 65.88
N ARG A 362 -10.16 74.11 66.18
CA ARG A 362 -8.74 73.70 66.33
C ARG A 362 -8.34 72.34 65.71
N VAL A 363 -7.54 72.39 64.64
CA VAL A 363 -6.60 71.32 64.25
C VAL A 363 -5.21 71.97 64.13
N VAL A 364 -4.27 71.49 64.95
CA VAL A 364 -2.86 71.92 64.94
C VAL A 364 -2.10 71.00 63.98
N PHE A 365 -1.35 71.57 63.02
CA PHE A 365 -0.34 70.84 62.26
C PHE A 365 1.05 71.17 62.81
N PRO A 366 1.97 70.19 62.95
CA PRO A 366 3.28 70.39 63.56
C PRO A 366 4.19 71.26 62.69
N ASN A 367 5.08 71.96 63.38
CA ASN A 367 6.07 72.90 62.83
C ASN A 367 7.11 72.25 61.91
N GLU A 368 7.80 73.11 61.17
CA GLU A 368 8.48 72.85 59.90
C GLU A 368 9.91 72.28 60.03
N ASN A 369 10.23 71.50 61.06
CA ASN A 369 11.63 71.05 61.25
C ASN A 369 11.77 69.62 61.80
N THR A 370 11.83 68.61 60.92
CA THR A 370 12.43 67.31 61.23
C THR A 370 13.18 66.74 60.02
N ALA A 371 14.34 67.30 59.73
CA ALA A 371 15.36 66.67 58.90
C ALA A 371 16.26 65.76 59.78
N ASN A 372 15.75 64.57 60.14
CA ASN A 372 16.56 63.36 60.42
C ASN A 372 15.63 62.21 60.82
N ALA A 373 15.78 61.10 60.11
CA ALA A 373 15.09 59.84 60.38
C ALA A 373 15.67 59.17 61.63
N ASP A 374 14.84 58.34 62.29
CA ASP A 374 15.21 57.30 63.27
C ASP A 374 15.00 57.55 64.78
N THR A 375 14.15 58.51 65.18
CA THR A 375 13.75 58.65 66.61
C THR A 375 12.25 58.81 66.88
N ASP A 376 11.38 58.34 65.96
CA ASP A 376 9.91 58.41 66.10
C ASP A 376 9.34 57.68 67.33
N VAL A 377 10.11 56.77 67.94
CA VAL A 377 9.72 56.11 69.20
C VAL A 377 9.87 57.05 70.41
N ASN A 378 10.60 58.17 70.26
CA ASN A 378 10.94 59.09 71.35
C ASN A 378 10.10 60.39 71.40
N ARG A 379 9.15 60.65 70.49
CA ARG A 379 8.28 61.84 70.60
C ARG A 379 7.33 61.75 71.80
N GLU A 380 7.14 62.85 72.53
CA GLU A 380 6.12 62.94 73.58
C GLU A 380 4.72 62.63 73.02
N ASN A 381 3.90 61.96 73.82
CA ASN A 381 2.59 61.38 73.49
C ASN A 381 1.79 62.11 72.39
N GLY A 382 1.26 61.36 71.42
CA GLY A 382 0.38 61.94 70.41
C GLY A 382 0.00 61.00 69.26
N PHE A 383 -1.02 61.42 68.52
CA PHE A 383 -1.41 60.87 67.22
C PHE A 383 -0.92 61.81 66.12
N THR A 384 -0.12 61.31 65.19
CA THR A 384 0.38 62.11 64.06
C THR A 384 -0.19 61.62 62.74
N VAL A 385 -0.39 62.56 61.82
CA VAL A 385 -0.76 62.32 60.42
C VAL A 385 0.31 62.96 59.55
N GLU A 386 1.04 62.15 58.81
CA GLU A 386 2.11 62.60 57.92
C GLU A 386 1.74 62.31 56.47
N SER A 387 1.93 63.30 55.59
CA SER A 387 1.84 63.09 54.15
C SER A 387 3.09 62.34 53.67
N LEU A 388 2.88 61.28 52.90
CA LEU A 388 3.91 60.56 52.18
C LEU A 388 3.93 61.11 50.76
N VAL A 389 5.10 61.56 50.30
CA VAL A 389 5.28 62.15 48.96
C VAL A 389 6.37 61.39 48.22
N ALA A 390 6.18 61.17 46.91
CA ALA A 390 6.96 60.23 46.10
C ALA A 390 8.49 60.44 46.20
N THR A 391 8.94 61.68 46.31
CA THR A 391 10.36 62.06 46.35
C THR A 391 11.03 61.83 47.71
N ALA A 392 10.26 61.67 48.79
CA ALA A 392 10.74 61.57 50.18
C ALA A 392 10.20 60.34 50.91
N ASN A 393 9.82 59.29 50.17
CA ASN A 393 9.18 58.11 50.72
C ASN A 393 10.10 57.45 51.76
N LYS A 394 9.81 57.63 53.06
CA LYS A 394 10.69 57.34 54.20
C LYS A 394 10.86 55.83 54.50
N GLY A 395 10.99 54.98 53.48
CA GLY A 395 11.09 53.52 53.59
C GLY A 395 9.76 52.80 53.86
N TYR A 396 8.63 53.48 53.67
CA TYR A 396 7.29 52.93 53.89
C TYR A 396 6.78 52.18 52.64
N PRO A 397 6.03 51.08 52.81
CA PRO A 397 5.72 50.11 51.75
C PRO A 397 4.58 50.55 50.82
N VAL A 398 4.30 51.85 50.67
CA VAL A 398 3.24 52.34 49.77
C VAL A 398 3.78 52.49 48.33
N PRO A 399 3.24 51.72 47.35
CA PRO A 399 3.65 51.82 45.94
C PRO A 399 3.41 53.24 45.39
N GLY A 400 4.40 53.81 44.68
CA GLY A 400 4.33 55.17 44.11
C GLY A 400 4.59 56.31 45.09
N GLY A 401 4.71 56.03 46.40
CA GLY A 401 5.16 56.96 47.43
C GLY A 401 4.27 58.16 47.73
N MET A 402 3.05 58.21 47.18
CA MET A 402 2.03 59.17 47.60
C MET A 402 1.01 58.50 48.52
N GLY A 403 0.82 59.05 49.73
CA GLY A 403 -0.08 58.48 50.72
C GLY A 403 -0.12 59.25 52.03
N VAL A 404 -0.73 58.64 53.05
CA VAL A 404 -0.82 59.21 54.39
C VAL A 404 -0.40 58.15 55.41
N LEU A 405 0.49 58.53 56.34
CA LEU A 405 0.89 57.73 57.49
C LEU A 405 0.21 58.27 58.75
N PHE A 406 -0.49 57.40 59.45
CA PHE A 406 -1.01 57.64 60.78
C PHE A 406 -0.13 56.91 61.80
N THR A 407 0.35 57.62 62.81
CA THR A 407 1.11 57.01 63.92
C THR A 407 0.42 57.32 65.23
N GLY A 408 0.03 56.28 65.97
CA GLY A 408 -0.42 56.37 67.36
C GLY A 408 0.65 55.83 68.29
N LYS A 409 1.16 56.68 69.19
CA LYS A 409 2.08 56.22 70.25
C LYS A 409 1.27 55.53 71.36
N VAL A 410 1.67 54.33 71.75
CA VAL A 410 1.06 53.57 72.86
C VAL A 410 1.88 53.77 74.14
N ASN A 411 3.21 53.70 74.06
CA ASN A 411 4.14 54.06 75.14
C ASN A 411 5.57 54.31 74.57
N GLU A 412 6.56 54.52 75.45
CA GLU A 412 7.96 54.78 75.06
C GLU A 412 8.64 53.66 74.26
N PHE A 413 8.04 52.46 74.21
CA PHE A 413 8.56 51.31 73.49
C PHE A 413 7.71 50.88 72.30
N ARG A 414 6.47 51.39 72.16
CA ARG A 414 5.46 50.84 71.23
C ARG A 414 4.66 51.92 70.52
N ASN A 415 4.58 51.80 69.19
CA ASN A 415 3.72 52.60 68.34
C ASN A 415 2.87 51.68 67.43
N VAL A 416 1.64 52.11 67.12
CA VAL A 416 0.82 51.51 66.06
C VAL A 416 0.82 52.44 64.86
N GLN A 417 1.06 51.89 63.68
CA GLN A 417 1.15 52.67 62.44
C GLN A 417 0.25 52.11 61.34
N PHE A 418 -0.36 53.02 60.60
CA PHE A 418 -1.21 52.74 59.44
C PHE A 418 -0.76 53.60 58.27
N ALA A 419 -0.44 53.00 57.12
CA ALA A 419 -0.11 53.71 55.89
C ALA A 419 -1.15 53.43 54.82
N VAL A 420 -1.69 54.49 54.21
CA VAL A 420 -2.71 54.41 53.15
C VAL A 420 -2.16 55.09 51.90
N GLY A 421 -2.11 54.36 50.78
CA GLY A 421 -1.70 54.91 49.48
C GLY A 421 -2.83 55.66 48.78
N SER A 422 -2.51 56.70 48.00
CA SER A 422 -3.52 57.53 47.32
C SER A 422 -3.94 57.02 45.92
N GLY A 423 -3.71 55.74 45.60
CA GLY A 423 -4.01 55.16 44.28
C GLY A 423 -4.63 53.77 44.37
N ASP A 424 -3.79 52.74 44.48
CA ASP A 424 -4.20 51.33 44.33
C ASP A 424 -4.88 50.72 45.58
N LEU A 425 -5.63 51.50 46.36
CA LEU A 425 -6.27 51.04 47.61
C LEU A 425 -5.29 50.34 48.60
N ALA A 426 -3.99 50.63 48.49
CA ALA A 426 -2.96 49.95 49.24
C ALA A 426 -2.99 50.40 50.71
N PHE A 427 -3.31 49.46 51.60
CA PHE A 427 -3.37 49.70 53.04
C PHE A 427 -2.39 48.79 53.76
N TYR A 428 -1.51 49.39 54.58
CA TYR A 428 -0.51 48.67 55.35
C TYR A 428 -0.64 49.02 56.83
N LEU A 429 -0.40 48.03 57.68
CA LEU A 429 -0.38 48.20 59.13
C LEU A 429 0.82 47.52 59.75
N ARG A 430 1.30 48.09 60.86
CA ARG A 430 2.30 47.45 61.71
C ARG A 430 2.20 47.92 63.15
N SER A 431 2.71 47.09 64.06
CA SER A 431 2.98 47.44 65.44
C SER A 431 4.50 47.48 65.63
N LEU A 432 5.06 48.66 65.85
CA LEU A 432 6.49 48.86 66.01
C LEU A 432 6.88 48.73 67.49
N ARG A 433 7.93 47.98 67.80
CA ARG A 433 8.51 47.85 69.13
C ARG A 433 10.00 48.19 69.08
N LYS A 434 10.45 49.14 69.91
CA LYS A 434 11.80 49.74 69.88
C LYS A 434 12.96 48.72 69.90
N ASP A 435 12.76 47.57 70.52
CA ASP A 435 13.74 46.54 70.84
C ASP A 435 13.56 45.24 70.02
N SER A 436 12.70 45.23 68.98
CA SER A 436 12.46 44.02 68.18
C SER A 436 12.61 44.28 66.67
N PRO A 437 13.65 43.72 66.01
CA PRO A 437 13.81 43.79 64.55
C PRO A 437 12.63 43.18 63.78
N ALA A 438 11.94 42.18 64.37
CA ALA A 438 10.76 41.56 63.78
C ALA A 438 9.57 42.53 63.65
N SER A 439 9.51 43.56 64.51
CA SER A 439 8.43 44.55 64.55
C SER A 439 8.52 45.65 63.48
N MET A 440 9.60 45.65 62.68
CA MET A 440 9.79 46.60 61.58
C MET A 440 9.02 46.22 60.30
N ARG A 441 8.51 44.98 60.23
CA ARG A 441 7.80 44.43 59.07
C ARG A 441 6.39 45.02 58.96
N TRP A 442 5.99 45.34 57.73
CA TRP A 442 4.64 45.81 57.41
C TRP A 442 3.77 44.64 56.95
N ALA A 443 2.52 44.60 57.42
CA ALA A 443 1.50 43.72 56.89
C ALA A 443 0.62 44.50 55.91
N GLN A 444 0.51 44.01 54.68
CA GLN A 444 -0.45 44.53 53.72
C GLN A 444 -1.85 43.97 54.04
N VAL A 445 -2.85 44.81 53.95
CA VAL A 445 -4.24 44.44 54.15
C VAL A 445 -4.92 44.34 52.80
N TYR A 446 -5.54 43.19 52.56
CA TYR A 446 -6.33 42.93 51.38
C TYR A 446 -7.82 42.99 51.71
N THR A 447 -8.63 43.30 50.70
CA THR A 447 -10.10 43.38 50.83
C THR A 447 -10.75 42.59 49.69
N THR A 448 -12.08 42.44 49.71
CA THR A 448 -12.82 41.80 48.61
C THR A 448 -12.63 42.51 47.27
N ASP A 449 -12.44 43.83 47.31
CA ASP A 449 -12.29 44.69 46.13
C ASP A 449 -10.81 44.91 45.77
N TYR A 450 -9.89 44.58 46.69
CA TYR A 450 -8.44 44.61 46.50
C TYR A 450 -7.80 43.29 46.94
N LYS A 451 -7.89 42.30 46.04
CA LYS A 451 -7.47 40.90 46.26
C LYS A 451 -5.96 40.73 46.07
N PRO A 452 -5.31 39.78 46.78
CA PRO A 452 -3.91 39.47 46.56
C PRO A 452 -3.67 38.90 45.16
N THR A 453 -2.48 39.14 44.60
CA THR A 453 -2.07 38.58 43.29
C THR A 453 -1.60 37.13 43.42
N ALA A 454 -1.54 36.40 42.31
CA ALA A 454 -1.04 35.01 42.29
C ALA A 454 0.39 34.91 42.85
N ALA A 455 1.22 35.94 42.62
CA ALA A 455 2.56 36.02 43.18
C ALA A 455 2.57 36.20 44.70
N ASP A 456 1.64 37.00 45.26
CA ASP A 456 1.54 37.26 46.70
C ASP A 456 1.19 36.01 47.52
N VAL A 457 0.51 35.04 46.90
CA VAL A 457 0.10 33.78 47.54
C VAL A 457 0.94 32.56 47.12
N GLY A 458 1.93 32.72 46.24
CA GLY A 458 2.76 31.62 45.74
C GLY A 458 2.04 30.67 44.76
N ALA A 459 0.98 31.14 44.10
CA ALA A 459 0.22 30.38 43.11
C ALA A 459 0.65 30.68 41.67
N LEU A 460 0.38 29.76 40.74
CA LEU A 460 0.64 29.94 39.31
C LEU A 460 -0.58 30.57 38.61
N THR A 461 -0.34 31.51 37.70
CA THR A 461 -1.39 32.01 36.79
C THR A 461 -1.79 30.93 35.77
N ASP A 462 -2.99 31.02 35.18
CA ASP A 462 -3.46 30.08 34.14
C ASP A 462 -2.47 29.92 32.96
N ALA A 463 -1.78 31.00 32.57
CA ALA A 463 -0.75 30.97 31.55
C ALA A 463 0.52 30.22 32.01
N GLN A 464 0.94 30.43 33.27
CA GLN A 464 2.09 29.73 33.85
C GLN A 464 1.79 28.25 34.12
N ALA A 465 0.56 27.92 34.54
CA ALA A 465 0.10 26.54 34.68
C ALA A 465 0.06 25.82 33.33
N ALA A 466 -0.42 26.48 32.27
CA ALA A 466 -0.38 25.94 30.92
C ALA A 466 1.06 25.68 30.41
N GLN A 467 2.02 26.53 30.76
CA GLN A 467 3.44 26.35 30.39
C GLN A 467 4.14 25.25 31.21
N LYS A 468 3.82 25.12 32.50
CA LYS A 468 4.41 24.13 33.41
C LYS A 468 3.87 22.70 33.18
N TYR A 469 2.60 22.57 32.79
CA TYR A 469 1.92 21.27 32.62
C TYR A 469 1.62 20.88 31.16
N ALA A 470 1.97 21.69 30.15
CA ALA A 470 1.92 21.27 28.75
C ALA A 470 3.02 20.23 28.45
N LEU A 471 2.71 18.95 28.65
CA LEU A 471 3.53 17.84 28.18
C LEU A 471 3.61 17.84 26.64
N ARG A 472 4.67 18.46 26.12
CA ARG A 472 5.23 18.16 24.77
C ARG A 472 6.05 16.85 24.76
N SER A 473 5.95 16.01 25.78
CA SER A 473 7.01 15.06 26.11
C SER A 473 6.74 13.60 25.81
N ILE A 474 5.54 13.17 25.38
CA ILE A 474 5.36 11.77 24.99
C ILE A 474 5.93 11.57 23.59
N LYS A 475 7.02 10.80 23.51
CA LYS A 475 7.69 10.41 22.27
C LYS A 475 7.42 8.95 21.97
N VAL A 476 7.22 8.63 20.69
CA VAL A 476 7.27 7.25 20.18
C VAL A 476 8.48 7.15 19.26
N ASN A 477 9.38 6.22 19.57
CA ASN A 477 10.67 6.05 18.87
C ASN A 477 11.43 7.37 18.66
N GLY A 478 11.43 8.23 19.68
CA GLY A 478 12.16 9.51 19.69
C GLY A 478 11.46 10.69 19.00
N LYS A 479 10.30 10.51 18.36
CA LYS A 479 9.54 11.60 17.71
C LYS A 479 8.36 12.08 18.59
N PRO A 480 8.18 13.40 18.78
CA PRO A 480 7.09 13.96 19.56
C PRO A 480 5.74 13.81 18.83
N LEU A 481 4.71 13.37 19.55
CA LEU A 481 3.33 13.24 19.03
C LEU A 481 2.55 14.55 19.25
N SER A 482 1.95 15.09 18.19
CA SER A 482 1.17 16.34 18.23
C SER A 482 -0.36 16.15 18.13
N THR A 483 -0.83 14.96 17.74
CA THR A 483 -2.26 14.58 17.61
C THR A 483 -2.45 13.07 17.82
N ASP A 484 -3.69 12.60 18.00
CA ASP A 484 -4.01 11.16 17.99
C ASP A 484 -3.66 10.55 16.62
N VAL A 485 -2.94 9.42 16.64
CA VAL A 485 -2.52 8.73 15.42
C VAL A 485 -3.18 7.36 15.37
N ASN A 486 -3.88 7.10 14.26
CA ASN A 486 -4.41 5.79 13.93
C ASN A 486 -3.38 5.13 13.00
N LEU A 487 -2.55 4.23 13.53
CA LEU A 487 -1.51 3.60 12.73
C LEU A 487 -2.14 2.52 11.85
N LEU A 488 -2.14 2.75 10.54
CA LEU A 488 -2.40 1.72 9.54
C LEU A 488 -1.14 0.88 9.35
N ALA A 489 -1.29 -0.35 8.87
CA ALA A 489 -0.16 -1.23 8.67
C ALA A 489 0.91 -0.58 7.75
N GLY A 490 0.50 0.16 6.72
CA GLY A 490 1.40 0.91 5.85
C GLY A 490 2.23 2.00 6.53
N ASP A 491 1.75 2.59 7.64
CA ASP A 491 2.43 3.68 8.35
C ASP A 491 3.67 3.20 9.12
N VAL A 492 3.80 1.88 9.28
CA VAL A 492 4.93 1.20 9.91
C VAL A 492 5.58 0.16 8.98
N ASN A 493 5.32 0.24 7.67
CA ASN A 493 5.77 -0.73 6.67
C ASN A 493 5.33 -2.18 6.95
N ALA A 494 4.10 -2.38 7.43
CA ALA A 494 3.45 -3.67 7.71
C ALA A 494 2.17 -3.88 6.86
N TRP A 495 1.60 -5.09 6.91
CA TRP A 495 0.40 -5.53 6.16
C TRP A 495 -0.85 -5.70 7.04
N ASN A 496 -2.06 -5.64 6.49
CA ASN A 496 -3.30 -5.51 7.27
C ASN A 496 -4.05 -6.84 7.53
N LYS A 497 -4.99 -6.79 8.48
CA LYS A 497 -5.68 -7.94 9.06
C LYS A 497 -6.55 -8.74 8.09
N THR A 498 -7.14 -8.12 7.08
CA THR A 498 -7.95 -8.82 6.06
C THR A 498 -7.07 -9.71 5.16
N GLU A 499 -5.80 -9.31 4.96
CA GLU A 499 -4.81 -10.10 4.22
C GLU A 499 -4.29 -11.29 5.05
N ALA A 500 -4.43 -11.24 6.38
CA ALA A 500 -4.03 -12.28 7.33
C ALA A 500 -5.17 -13.25 7.70
N ASP A 501 -6.43 -12.77 7.79
CA ASP A 501 -7.57 -13.55 8.28
C ASP A 501 -8.07 -14.64 7.29
N GLY A 502 -7.50 -14.73 6.08
CA GLY A 502 -7.78 -15.80 5.09
C GLY A 502 -6.97 -17.10 5.27
N ARG A 503 -6.07 -17.19 6.26
CA ARG A 503 -5.20 -18.37 6.48
C ARG A 503 -5.10 -18.79 7.95
N TYR A 504 -6.20 -19.30 8.54
CA TYR A 504 -6.31 -20.05 9.83
C TYR A 504 -6.83 -19.31 11.08
N VAL A 505 -7.35 -20.10 12.05
CA VAL A 505 -8.30 -19.75 13.15
C VAL A 505 -7.65 -19.63 14.55
N LYS A 506 -8.24 -18.72 15.35
CA LYS A 506 -7.88 -18.23 16.71
C LYS A 506 -7.93 -19.28 17.84
N ARG A 507 -7.09 -19.10 18.87
CA ARG A 507 -7.31 -19.61 20.25
C ARG A 507 -7.37 -18.47 21.28
N THR A 508 -8.19 -18.71 22.29
CA THR A 508 -8.81 -17.82 23.29
C THR A 508 -7.95 -17.61 24.54
N GLY A 509 -8.12 -16.47 25.22
CA GLY A 509 -8.00 -16.40 26.69
C GLY A 509 -7.34 -15.12 27.26
N ASP A 510 -8.16 -14.19 27.78
CA ASP A 510 -7.76 -13.17 28.75
C ASP A 510 -8.38 -13.52 30.12
N THR A 511 -7.63 -13.36 31.22
CA THR A 511 -8.14 -12.74 32.45
C THR A 511 -6.98 -12.28 33.36
N MET A 512 -6.99 -11.02 33.77
CA MET A 512 -6.32 -10.58 35.00
C MET A 512 -7.39 -10.37 36.07
N SER A 513 -7.29 -11.10 37.17
CA SER A 513 -8.04 -10.91 38.40
C SER A 513 -7.15 -10.26 39.44
N ASN A 514 -7.35 -8.97 39.74
CA ASN A 514 -7.04 -8.41 41.06
C ASN A 514 -7.76 -7.08 41.29
N THR A 515 -8.27 -6.94 42.51
CA THR A 515 -9.14 -5.86 42.99
C THR A 515 -8.30 -4.68 43.50
N LEU A 516 -8.60 -3.48 43.00
CA LEU A 516 -8.07 -2.21 43.48
C LEU A 516 -8.84 -1.78 44.75
N ASN A 517 -8.18 -1.80 45.90
CA ASN A 517 -8.76 -1.31 47.16
C ASN A 517 -8.67 0.22 47.25
N LEU A 518 -9.82 0.89 47.42
CA LEU A 518 -9.92 2.30 47.82
C LEU A 518 -10.45 2.37 49.27
N PRO A 519 -9.89 3.19 50.17
CA PRO A 519 -10.42 3.34 51.52
C PRO A 519 -11.69 4.19 51.51
N ARG A 520 -12.75 3.66 52.13
CA ARG A 520 -14.02 4.35 52.42
C ARG A 520 -13.85 5.24 53.65
N VAL A 521 -14.14 6.53 53.52
CA VAL A 521 -14.35 7.46 54.64
C VAL A 521 -15.83 7.43 55.02
N ALA A 522 -16.11 7.27 56.32
CA ALA A 522 -17.42 7.51 56.91
C ALA A 522 -17.24 7.99 58.36
N PHE A 523 -17.90 9.10 58.70
CA PHE A 523 -18.23 9.48 60.07
C PHE A 523 -19.74 9.71 60.14
N PRO A 524 -20.41 9.36 61.25
CA PRO A 524 -21.13 10.42 61.95
C PRO A 524 -21.25 10.29 63.49
N SER A 525 -21.61 11.46 64.04
CA SER A 525 -22.49 11.77 65.18
C SER A 525 -21.96 11.90 66.62
N GLU A 526 -21.99 13.17 67.03
CA GLU A 526 -22.23 13.88 68.30
C GLU A 526 -22.82 13.13 69.52
N SER A 527 -22.41 13.58 70.72
CA SER A 527 -23.32 14.11 71.78
C SER A 527 -22.57 14.42 73.11
N ALA A 528 -22.69 15.66 73.61
CA ALA A 528 -22.69 16.00 75.05
C ALA A 528 -23.11 17.48 75.31
N PRO A 529 -23.77 17.82 76.45
CA PRO A 529 -24.68 18.97 76.61
C PRO A 529 -24.08 20.18 77.38
N PRO A 530 -24.81 21.34 77.47
CA PRO A 530 -24.27 22.61 77.95
C PRO A 530 -24.52 22.86 79.45
N VAL A 531 -23.69 23.71 80.06
CA VAL A 531 -23.95 24.33 81.37
C VAL A 531 -23.82 25.84 81.25
N ASN A 532 -24.84 26.53 81.76
CA ASN A 532 -25.02 27.98 81.79
C ASN A 532 -23.97 28.72 82.64
N ALA A 533 -23.69 29.97 82.25
CA ALA A 533 -23.49 31.08 83.18
C ALA A 533 -23.74 32.42 82.44
N ASP A 534 -24.94 32.96 82.61
CA ASP A 534 -25.21 34.39 82.46
C ASP A 534 -24.88 35.07 83.81
N ASP A 535 -24.14 36.17 83.80
CA ASP A 535 -24.63 37.46 84.31
C ASP A 535 -23.60 38.58 84.07
N ASP A 536 -24.12 39.78 83.75
CA ASP A 536 -23.48 41.10 83.70
C ASP A 536 -23.03 41.67 82.34
N LEU A 537 -23.98 42.05 81.45
CA LEU A 537 -23.72 43.02 80.37
C LEU A 537 -24.96 43.88 80.01
N THR A 538 -25.43 44.72 80.93
CA THR A 538 -26.39 45.81 80.59
C THR A 538 -25.86 47.19 81.00
N ARG A 539 -25.06 47.83 80.13
CA ARG A 539 -24.85 49.29 80.14
C ARG A 539 -24.93 49.90 78.73
N PRO A 540 -25.48 51.13 78.57
CA PRO A 540 -25.94 51.61 77.26
C PRO A 540 -24.87 52.22 76.33
N ASN A 541 -23.64 52.43 76.79
CA ASN A 541 -22.53 53.00 75.99
C ASN A 541 -21.20 52.31 76.33
N GLY A 542 -20.98 51.09 75.86
CA GLY A 542 -19.78 50.31 76.17
C GLY A 542 -19.40 49.30 75.08
N PHE A 543 -18.23 48.68 75.25
CA PHE A 543 -17.84 47.51 74.49
C PHE A 543 -18.53 46.28 75.12
N THR A 544 -19.12 45.40 74.31
CA THR A 544 -19.54 44.07 74.77
C THR A 544 -18.56 43.03 74.25
N LEU A 545 -18.19 42.09 75.10
CA LEU A 545 -17.43 40.90 74.72
C LEU A 545 -18.31 39.69 74.99
N GLU A 546 -18.83 39.10 73.93
CA GLU A 546 -19.74 37.95 73.99
C GLU A 546 -19.01 36.71 73.50
N GLN A 547 -19.13 35.59 74.21
CA GLN A 547 -18.60 34.32 73.73
C GLN A 547 -19.61 33.69 72.78
N LEU A 548 -19.21 33.51 71.52
CA LEU A 548 -19.98 32.80 70.50
C LEU A 548 -19.77 31.30 70.68
N ALA A 549 -20.86 30.57 70.91
CA ALA A 549 -20.88 29.10 70.90
C ALA A 549 -20.95 28.56 69.46
N ALA A 550 -20.56 27.29 69.27
CA ALA A 550 -20.53 26.60 67.98
C ALA A 550 -21.86 26.62 67.19
N GLN A 551 -22.99 26.92 67.85
CA GLN A 551 -24.34 26.96 67.25
C GLN A 551 -24.92 28.38 67.08
N SER A 552 -24.13 29.43 67.27
CA SER A 552 -24.60 30.82 67.20
C SER A 552 -25.06 31.20 65.78
N LYS A 553 -26.37 31.40 65.58
CA LYS A 553 -26.97 31.71 64.27
C LYS A 553 -26.65 33.15 63.83
N GLY A 554 -26.24 33.34 62.56
CA GLY A 554 -25.99 34.67 61.97
C GLY A 554 -24.54 35.17 62.07
N TYR A 555 -23.62 34.33 62.56
CA TYR A 555 -22.20 34.61 62.69
C TYR A 555 -21.37 33.69 61.77
N PRO A 556 -20.22 34.14 61.24
CA PRO A 556 -19.45 33.41 60.22
C PRO A 556 -18.59 32.29 60.83
N MET A 557 -18.82 31.94 62.09
CA MET A 557 -18.08 30.91 62.81
C MET A 557 -18.66 29.55 62.45
N ASN A 558 -18.02 28.87 61.51
CA ASN A 558 -18.43 27.60 60.92
C ASN A 558 -18.23 26.44 61.91
N GLY A 559 -18.93 26.46 63.05
CA GLY A 559 -18.83 25.48 64.14
C GLY A 559 -17.73 25.74 65.18
N ALA A 560 -16.94 26.81 65.05
CA ALA A 560 -15.90 27.17 66.01
C ALA A 560 -16.46 28.04 67.17
N VAL A 561 -15.90 27.87 68.37
CA VAL A 561 -16.14 28.77 69.51
C VAL A 561 -15.31 30.04 69.30
N GLY A 562 -15.83 31.22 69.64
CA GLY A 562 -15.07 32.45 69.46
C GLY A 562 -15.58 33.59 70.31
N ASN A 563 -14.95 34.76 70.18
CA ASN A 563 -15.34 35.96 70.88
C ASN A 563 -15.88 36.99 69.87
N LEU A 564 -17.06 37.53 70.15
CA LEU A 564 -17.64 38.68 69.49
C LEU A 564 -17.36 39.92 70.33
N LEU A 565 -16.54 40.81 69.79
CA LEU A 565 -16.33 42.13 70.35
C LEU A 565 -17.19 43.13 69.60
N THR A 566 -18.17 43.73 70.29
CA THR A 566 -19.05 44.76 69.72
C THR A 566 -18.70 46.12 70.30
N PHE A 567 -18.35 47.06 69.42
CA PHE A 567 -18.22 48.48 69.75
C PHE A 567 -19.54 49.19 69.41
N LYS A 568 -20.33 49.53 70.43
CA LYS A 568 -21.57 50.29 70.25
C LYS A 568 -21.24 51.78 70.12
N LEU A 569 -21.47 52.35 68.93
CA LEU A 569 -21.29 53.80 68.67
C LEU A 569 -22.50 54.61 69.16
N ASN A 570 -23.70 54.05 68.98
CA ASN A 570 -24.96 54.52 69.59
C ASN A 570 -26.00 53.38 69.56
N ARG A 571 -27.24 53.66 69.96
CA ARG A 571 -28.36 52.69 69.99
C ARG A 571 -28.58 51.94 68.67
N TYR A 572 -28.14 52.48 67.53
CA TYR A 572 -28.46 51.97 66.20
C TYR A 572 -27.22 51.63 65.35
N ARG A 573 -26.01 51.90 65.83
CA ARG A 573 -24.77 51.68 65.09
C ARG A 573 -23.74 51.00 65.94
N ASN A 574 -23.24 49.87 65.45
CA ASN A 574 -22.14 49.17 66.07
C ASN A 574 -21.17 48.61 65.01
N VAL A 575 -19.93 48.41 65.45
CA VAL A 575 -18.90 47.70 64.70
C VAL A 575 -18.61 46.42 65.45
N GLN A 576 -18.62 45.31 64.74
CA GLN A 576 -18.45 43.99 65.33
C GLN A 576 -17.23 43.29 64.76
N PHE A 577 -16.46 42.69 65.67
CA PHE A 577 -15.30 41.86 65.40
C PHE A 577 -15.59 40.47 65.95
N ALA A 578 -15.56 39.45 65.10
CA ALA A 578 -15.68 38.06 65.53
C ALA A 578 -14.34 37.36 65.33
N ILE A 579 -13.77 36.85 66.42
CA ILE A 579 -12.46 36.20 66.46
C ILE A 579 -12.63 34.76 66.94
N GLY A 580 -12.29 33.78 66.10
CA GLY A 580 -12.42 32.35 66.41
C GLY A 580 -11.27 31.82 67.26
N SER A 581 -11.53 30.79 68.07
CA SER A 581 -10.53 30.15 68.94
C SER A 581 -9.48 29.30 68.19
N GLY A 582 -9.58 29.19 66.86
CA GLY A 582 -8.69 28.41 65.99
C GLY A 582 -7.42 29.14 65.52
N ASN A 583 -7.03 30.25 66.16
CA ASN A 583 -5.87 31.10 65.82
C ASN A 583 -5.89 31.84 64.47
N THR A 584 -6.94 31.73 63.65
CA THR A 584 -6.88 32.30 62.29
C THR A 584 -8.15 32.97 61.76
N ASP A 585 -9.30 32.80 62.43
CA ASP A 585 -10.57 33.34 61.93
C ASP A 585 -10.84 34.73 62.50
N PHE A 586 -10.66 35.77 61.69
CA PHE A 586 -11.00 37.15 62.03
C PHE A 586 -11.99 37.73 61.02
N TRP A 587 -13.13 38.18 61.52
CA TRP A 587 -14.21 38.71 60.70
C TRP A 587 -14.65 40.08 61.22
N LEU A 588 -14.98 40.98 60.30
CA LEU A 588 -15.51 42.30 60.63
C LEU A 588 -16.81 42.59 59.89
N ARG A 589 -17.72 43.29 60.56
CA ARG A 589 -18.90 43.88 59.94
C ARG A 589 -19.31 45.18 60.62
N SER A 590 -20.09 45.98 59.90
CA SER A 590 -20.80 47.14 60.43
C SER A 590 -22.29 46.86 60.38
N MET A 591 -22.99 47.05 61.50
CA MET A 591 -24.44 46.88 61.59
C MET A 591 -25.12 48.24 61.78
N ARG A 592 -26.28 48.39 61.14
CA ARG A 592 -27.22 49.48 61.35
C ARG A 592 -28.53 48.82 61.79
N ASP A 593 -28.93 49.08 63.04
CA ASP A 593 -30.08 48.54 63.77
C ASP A 593 -29.95 47.09 64.28
N ASP A 594 -30.58 46.80 65.43
CA ASP A 594 -30.41 45.57 66.25
C ASP A 594 -31.02 44.30 65.61
N THR A 595 -31.44 44.36 64.35
CA THR A 595 -32.04 43.26 63.59
C THR A 595 -30.97 42.49 62.80
N PRO A 596 -30.71 41.20 63.12
CA PRO A 596 -29.69 40.39 62.45
C PRO A 596 -29.88 40.26 60.92
N GLU A 597 -31.11 40.44 60.42
CA GLU A 597 -31.48 40.22 59.02
C GLU A 597 -31.11 41.38 58.07
N THR A 598 -30.87 42.59 58.59
CA THR A 598 -30.49 43.78 57.79
C THR A 598 -29.00 44.10 57.87
N ALA A 599 -28.22 43.29 58.59
CA ALA A 599 -26.79 43.48 58.77
C ALA A 599 -26.03 43.32 57.44
N ARG A 600 -25.03 44.17 57.20
CA ARG A 600 -24.08 43.94 56.10
C ARG A 600 -23.38 42.60 56.32
N LYS A 601 -23.18 41.86 55.21
CA LYS A 601 -22.49 40.56 55.22
C LYS A 601 -21.14 40.68 55.92
N TRP A 602 -20.75 39.65 56.67
CA TRP A 602 -19.44 39.56 57.27
C TRP A 602 -18.33 39.60 56.22
N ALA A 603 -17.29 40.38 56.48
CA ALA A 603 -16.07 40.39 55.67
C ALA A 603 -14.97 39.62 56.43
N GLN A 604 -14.37 38.63 55.75
CA GLN A 604 -13.24 37.87 56.28
C GLN A 604 -11.96 38.69 56.15
N VAL A 605 -11.13 38.68 57.18
CA VAL A 605 -9.82 39.33 57.17
C VAL A 605 -8.74 38.26 57.01
N TYR A 606 -7.97 38.38 55.94
CA TYR A 606 -6.83 37.48 55.67
C TYR A 606 -5.54 38.07 56.26
N THR A 607 -4.65 37.19 56.70
CA THR A 607 -3.34 37.56 57.25
C THR A 607 -2.24 36.72 56.60
N THR A 608 -0.98 36.99 56.91
CA THR A 608 0.15 36.17 56.42
C THR A 608 0.09 34.72 56.90
N ASP A 609 -0.48 34.50 58.09
CA ASP A 609 -0.62 33.20 58.73
C ASP A 609 -1.95 32.53 58.37
N TYR A 610 -2.90 33.29 57.81
CA TYR A 610 -4.18 32.81 57.30
C TYR A 610 -4.46 33.35 55.90
N LYS A 611 -3.80 32.71 54.93
CA LYS A 611 -3.86 33.07 53.51
C LYS A 611 -5.17 32.60 52.88
N PRO A 612 -5.72 33.35 51.90
CA PRO A 612 -6.89 32.90 51.16
C PRO A 612 -6.60 31.61 50.39
N THR A 613 -7.62 30.76 50.25
CA THR A 613 -7.51 29.51 49.47
C THR A 613 -7.56 29.81 47.96
N ALA A 614 -7.14 28.84 47.13
CA ALA A 614 -7.21 28.99 45.67
C ALA A 614 -8.64 29.30 45.18
N ALA A 615 -9.67 28.76 45.86
CA ALA A 615 -11.06 29.05 45.56
C ALA A 615 -11.45 30.52 45.87
N ASP A 616 -10.91 31.10 46.93
CA ASP A 616 -11.23 32.47 47.38
C ASP A 616 -10.69 33.54 46.41
N VAL A 617 -9.65 33.22 45.64
CA VAL A 617 -9.02 34.11 44.65
C VAL A 617 -9.34 33.77 43.20
N GLY A 618 -10.17 32.76 42.94
CA GLY A 618 -10.51 32.32 41.58
C GLY A 618 -9.36 31.62 40.84
N ALA A 619 -8.41 31.04 41.57
CA ALA A 619 -7.29 30.25 41.04
C ALA A 619 -7.54 28.73 41.18
N LEU A 620 -6.78 27.93 40.44
CA LEU A 620 -6.81 26.47 40.54
C LEU A 620 -5.77 25.98 41.56
N THR A 621 -6.15 25.03 42.42
CA THR A 621 -5.18 24.24 43.20
C THR A 621 -4.31 23.37 42.27
N ASP A 622 -3.13 22.92 42.72
CA ASP A 622 -2.29 22.02 41.92
C ASP A 622 -3.02 20.75 41.48
N ALA A 623 -3.88 20.19 42.33
CA ALA A 623 -4.72 19.03 41.99
C ALA A 623 -5.80 19.36 40.94
N GLN A 624 -6.42 20.54 41.02
CA GLN A 624 -7.40 21.00 40.04
C GLN A 624 -6.76 21.42 38.71
N ALA A 625 -5.56 22.00 38.75
CA ALA A 625 -4.77 22.27 37.55
C ALA A 625 -4.33 20.97 36.87
N ALA A 626 -3.94 19.95 37.66
CA ALA A 626 -3.69 18.60 37.15
C ALA A 626 -4.97 17.97 36.56
N GLN A 627 -6.16 18.13 37.14
CA GLN A 627 -7.39 17.61 36.51
C GLN A 627 -7.84 18.40 35.27
N LYS A 628 -7.67 19.74 35.26
CA LYS A 628 -8.08 20.61 34.15
C LYS A 628 -7.11 20.51 32.95
N TYR A 629 -5.83 20.27 33.20
CA TYR A 629 -4.77 20.27 32.17
C TYR A 629 -4.02 18.93 32.00
N ALA A 630 -4.11 17.97 32.93
CA ALA A 630 -3.49 16.65 32.74
C ALA A 630 -4.46 15.63 32.14
N LEU A 631 -3.90 14.82 31.24
CA LEU A 631 -4.48 13.68 30.52
C LEU A 631 -5.63 13.99 29.55
N ARG A 632 -5.31 14.72 28.48
CA ARG A 632 -5.63 14.16 27.16
C ARG A 632 -4.60 13.08 26.88
N SER A 633 -4.92 11.85 27.26
CA SER A 633 -4.16 10.69 26.83
C SER A 633 -4.07 10.74 25.31
N ILE A 634 -2.89 11.03 24.76
CA ILE A 634 -2.65 10.73 23.35
C ILE A 634 -2.84 9.22 23.23
N LYS A 635 -3.79 8.81 22.39
CA LYS A 635 -4.09 7.40 22.21
C LYS A 635 -3.32 6.89 21.00
N VAL A 636 -2.72 5.72 21.13
CA VAL A 636 -2.27 4.92 19.99
C VAL A 636 -3.23 3.75 19.88
N ASN A 637 -3.95 3.65 18.76
CA ASN A 637 -4.97 2.62 18.51
C ASN A 637 -5.98 2.48 19.67
N GLY A 638 -6.41 3.62 20.23
CA GLY A 638 -7.43 3.68 21.29
C GLY A 638 -6.93 3.45 22.72
N LYS A 639 -5.65 3.07 22.93
CA LYS A 639 -5.08 2.88 24.28
C LYS A 639 -4.32 4.12 24.76
N PRO A 640 -4.57 4.59 26.00
CA PRO A 640 -3.81 5.68 26.63
C PRO A 640 -2.32 5.34 26.78
N LEU A 641 -1.43 6.25 26.40
CA LEU A 641 0.00 6.16 26.71
C LEU A 641 0.30 6.81 28.08
N SER A 642 0.95 6.08 28.99
CA SER A 642 1.31 6.56 30.34
C SER A 642 2.79 6.91 30.49
N ALA A 643 3.64 6.62 29.51
CA ALA A 643 5.08 6.92 29.47
C ALA A 643 5.62 6.87 28.02
N ASP A 644 6.89 7.26 27.81
CA ASP A 644 7.62 7.03 26.55
C ASP A 644 7.72 5.53 26.25
N VAL A 645 7.50 5.15 24.99
CA VAL A 645 7.56 3.76 24.54
C VAL A 645 8.56 3.65 23.38
N ASN A 646 9.49 2.71 23.51
CA ASN A 646 10.40 2.32 22.43
C ASN A 646 9.90 0.99 21.88
N LEU A 647 9.39 0.98 20.65
CA LEU A 647 8.85 -0.22 20.02
C LEU A 647 9.94 -0.90 19.19
N LEU A 648 10.30 -2.12 19.58
CA LEU A 648 11.11 -3.04 18.78
C LEU A 648 10.21 -3.83 17.83
N ALA A 649 10.81 -4.46 16.81
CA ALA A 649 10.05 -5.27 15.84
C ALA A 649 9.23 -6.38 16.54
N GLY A 650 9.81 -7.04 17.55
CA GLY A 650 9.11 -8.05 18.35
C GLY A 650 7.92 -7.52 19.14
N ASP A 651 7.94 -6.26 19.59
CA ASP A 651 6.85 -5.65 20.38
C ASP A 651 5.57 -5.44 19.55
N VAL A 652 5.72 -5.45 18.23
CA VAL A 652 4.63 -5.37 17.25
C VAL A 652 4.49 -6.65 16.43
N ASN A 653 5.09 -7.76 16.89
CA ASN A 653 5.12 -9.06 16.20
C ASN A 653 5.61 -8.97 14.74
N ALA A 654 6.55 -8.07 14.47
CA ALA A 654 7.25 -7.92 13.20
C ALA A 654 8.67 -8.49 13.29
N TRP A 655 9.22 -8.86 12.14
CA TRP A 655 10.62 -9.27 12.01
C TRP A 655 11.49 -8.05 11.70
N ASN A 656 12.63 -7.92 12.37
CA ASN A 656 13.58 -6.86 12.06
C ASN A 656 14.23 -7.11 10.68
N LYS A 657 14.90 -6.10 10.12
CA LYS A 657 15.50 -6.19 8.77
C LYS A 657 16.44 -7.40 8.62
N THR A 658 17.27 -7.68 9.63
CA THR A 658 18.19 -8.82 9.62
C THR A 658 17.44 -10.15 9.58
N GLU A 659 16.36 -10.28 10.35
CA GLU A 659 15.52 -11.48 10.35
C GLU A 659 14.73 -11.64 9.05
N ALA A 660 14.28 -10.54 8.45
CA ALA A 660 13.60 -10.54 7.16
C ALA A 660 14.55 -10.93 6.01
N ASP A 661 15.75 -10.32 5.96
CA ASP A 661 16.77 -10.59 4.95
C ASP A 661 17.26 -12.06 5.03
N GLY A 662 17.26 -12.67 6.22
CA GLY A 662 17.57 -14.09 6.39
C GLY A 662 16.44 -15.05 5.99
N ARG A 663 15.20 -14.58 5.89
CA ARG A 663 14.01 -15.41 5.63
C ARG A 663 13.45 -15.27 4.21
N TYR A 664 13.70 -14.15 3.54
CA TYR A 664 13.09 -13.82 2.25
C TYR A 664 14.13 -13.31 1.26
N LEU A 665 14.00 -13.69 -0.01
CA LEU A 665 14.84 -13.16 -1.09
C LEU A 665 14.29 -11.81 -1.55
N ALA A 666 15.17 -10.83 -1.78
CA ALA A 666 14.79 -9.53 -2.31
C ALA A 666 14.19 -9.67 -3.72
N LYS A 667 13.13 -8.90 -4.01
CA LYS A 667 12.43 -8.92 -5.30
C LYS A 667 13.29 -8.42 -6.48
N THR A 668 14.43 -7.80 -6.18
CA THR A 668 15.40 -7.27 -7.15
C THR A 668 16.82 -7.53 -6.67
N GLY A 669 17.53 -8.43 -7.36
CA GLY A 669 18.91 -8.80 -7.06
C GLY A 669 19.04 -9.67 -5.80
N GLY A 670 20.13 -10.44 -5.71
CA GLY A 670 20.45 -11.27 -4.54
C GLY A 670 21.31 -12.48 -4.89
N GLN A 671 22.08 -12.96 -3.92
CA GLN A 671 22.81 -14.23 -4.01
C GLN A 671 22.11 -15.26 -3.14
N LEU A 672 21.79 -16.42 -3.72
CA LEU A 672 21.18 -17.55 -3.02
C LEU A 672 22.31 -18.53 -2.69
N THR A 673 22.50 -18.83 -1.40
CA THR A 673 23.51 -19.80 -0.94
C THR A 673 22.81 -21.11 -0.59
N GLY A 674 23.29 -22.24 -1.11
CA GLY A 674 22.73 -23.58 -0.88
C GLY A 674 21.90 -24.11 -2.05
N THR A 675 21.10 -25.16 -1.80
CA THR A 675 20.31 -25.84 -2.84
C THR A 675 19.02 -25.07 -3.15
N LEU A 676 18.82 -24.66 -4.40
CA LEU A 676 17.53 -24.19 -4.91
C LEU A 676 16.62 -25.39 -5.23
N LYS A 677 15.51 -25.53 -4.52
CA LYS A 677 14.44 -26.50 -4.84
C LYS A 677 13.18 -25.73 -5.25
N THR A 678 12.70 -25.97 -6.46
CA THR A 678 11.45 -25.40 -6.97
C THR A 678 10.60 -26.50 -7.58
N SER A 679 9.28 -26.45 -7.33
CA SER A 679 8.30 -27.29 -8.01
C SER A 679 7.77 -26.66 -9.31
N ALA A 680 8.18 -25.42 -9.59
CA ALA A 680 7.81 -24.64 -10.75
C ALA A 680 9.04 -24.34 -11.63
N GLU A 681 8.79 -23.82 -12.82
CA GLU A 681 9.81 -23.45 -13.80
C GLU A 681 10.77 -22.37 -13.26
N ILE A 682 12.06 -22.50 -13.61
CA ILE A 682 13.03 -21.41 -13.47
C ILE A 682 13.12 -20.75 -14.85
N GLN A 683 12.91 -19.43 -14.89
CA GLN A 683 12.98 -18.63 -16.12
C GLN A 683 14.04 -17.54 -15.99
N SER A 684 14.88 -17.41 -17.02
CA SER A 684 15.79 -16.27 -17.18
C SER A 684 15.36 -15.49 -18.43
N THR A 685 15.10 -14.20 -18.28
CA THR A 685 14.79 -13.28 -19.39
C THR A 685 16.04 -12.56 -19.91
N HIS A 686 17.21 -12.82 -19.32
CA HIS A 686 18.48 -12.29 -19.78
C HIS A 686 18.97 -13.11 -20.99
N ILE A 687 19.70 -12.47 -21.91
CA ILE A 687 20.23 -13.11 -23.13
C ILE A 687 21.37 -14.10 -22.83
N ASP A 688 22.16 -13.82 -21.80
CA ASP A 688 23.17 -14.71 -21.23
C ASP A 688 22.58 -15.33 -19.97
N ASN A 689 22.07 -16.54 -20.11
CA ASN A 689 21.27 -17.27 -19.13
C ASN A 689 22.13 -18.30 -18.40
N TYR A 690 21.65 -18.80 -17.26
CA TYR A 690 22.13 -20.03 -16.59
C TYR A 690 23.66 -20.25 -16.66
N ARG A 691 24.41 -19.42 -15.94
CA ARG A 691 25.87 -19.52 -15.87
C ARG A 691 26.32 -20.47 -14.77
N MET A 692 27.25 -21.34 -15.11
CA MET A 692 27.98 -22.24 -14.24
C MET A 692 29.44 -21.80 -14.18
N VAL A 693 29.94 -21.56 -12.98
CA VAL A 693 31.32 -21.10 -12.75
C VAL A 693 32.07 -22.16 -11.94
N GLY A 694 33.23 -22.57 -12.44
CA GLY A 694 34.12 -23.51 -11.78
C GLY A 694 35.57 -23.27 -12.20
N GLY A 695 36.45 -23.06 -11.21
CA GLY A 695 37.82 -22.61 -11.49
C GLY A 695 37.84 -21.22 -12.16
N GLY A 696 38.77 -21.02 -13.11
CA GLY A 696 38.93 -19.76 -13.85
C GLY A 696 37.99 -19.58 -15.05
N PHE A 697 37.05 -20.49 -15.29
CA PHE A 697 36.16 -20.43 -16.45
C PHE A 697 34.69 -20.36 -16.06
N GLY A 698 33.92 -19.64 -16.87
CA GLY A 698 32.47 -19.65 -16.88
C GLY A 698 31.96 -20.40 -18.11
N SER A 699 30.91 -21.19 -17.93
CA SER A 699 30.15 -21.81 -19.01
C SER A 699 28.68 -21.44 -18.85
N PHE A 700 27.99 -21.09 -19.93
CA PHE A 700 26.63 -20.58 -19.82
C PHE A 700 25.83 -20.76 -21.11
N TRP A 701 24.50 -20.78 -20.95
CA TRP A 701 23.57 -20.85 -22.07
C TRP A 701 23.20 -19.45 -22.53
N ARG A 702 23.40 -19.12 -23.81
CA ARG A 702 22.98 -17.83 -24.37
C ARG A 702 21.86 -18.05 -25.38
N ASN A 703 20.73 -17.36 -25.23
CA ASN A 703 19.67 -17.32 -26.23
C ASN A 703 19.45 -15.90 -26.73
N ASP A 704 19.97 -15.59 -27.91
CA ASP A 704 19.87 -14.25 -28.52
C ASP A 704 18.60 -14.01 -29.33
N GLY A 705 17.64 -14.95 -29.27
CA GLY A 705 16.40 -14.93 -30.04
C GLY A 705 16.52 -15.50 -31.46
N ASN A 706 17.74 -15.75 -31.94
CA ASN A 706 18.00 -16.43 -33.21
C ASN A 706 18.61 -17.82 -33.00
N ARG A 707 19.55 -17.94 -32.06
CA ARG A 707 20.19 -19.21 -31.73
C ARG A 707 20.37 -19.35 -30.21
N LEU A 708 20.29 -20.60 -29.76
CA LEU A 708 20.71 -21.02 -28.42
C LEU A 708 22.15 -21.52 -28.51
N TYR A 709 23.04 -21.02 -27.66
CA TYR A 709 24.44 -21.38 -27.62
C TYR A 709 24.84 -21.93 -26.24
N LEU A 710 25.76 -22.89 -26.23
CA LEU A 710 26.61 -23.13 -25.07
C LEU A 710 27.91 -22.33 -25.27
N LEU A 711 28.20 -21.38 -24.40
CA LEU A 711 29.35 -20.48 -24.50
C LEU A 711 30.29 -20.61 -23.30
N LEU A 712 31.55 -20.21 -23.53
CA LEU A 712 32.65 -20.28 -22.58
C LEU A 712 33.30 -18.90 -22.47
N THR A 713 33.80 -18.55 -21.28
CA THR A 713 34.58 -17.32 -21.07
C THR A 713 36.05 -17.53 -21.42
N ASN A 714 36.83 -16.45 -21.40
CA ASN A 714 38.29 -16.56 -21.31
C ASN A 714 38.70 -17.13 -19.94
N GLU A 715 39.93 -17.65 -19.87
CA GLU A 715 40.53 -18.12 -18.63
C GLU A 715 40.72 -16.95 -17.65
N ASN A 716 40.42 -17.19 -16.38
CA ASN A 716 40.41 -16.21 -15.27
C ASN A 716 39.38 -15.08 -15.45
N ASP A 717 38.42 -15.24 -16.36
CA ASP A 717 37.32 -14.29 -16.59
C ASP A 717 35.96 -14.98 -16.46
N GLN A 718 35.80 -15.83 -15.43
CA GLN A 718 34.65 -16.71 -15.28
C GLN A 718 33.27 -16.01 -15.22
N TYR A 719 33.23 -14.72 -14.88
CA TYR A 719 32.01 -13.91 -14.86
C TYR A 719 31.88 -12.96 -16.06
N GLY A 720 32.89 -12.91 -16.94
CA GLY A 720 32.90 -12.04 -18.11
C GLY A 720 32.14 -12.58 -19.32
N THR A 721 32.43 -11.98 -20.47
CA THR A 721 31.78 -12.28 -21.74
C THR A 721 32.27 -13.60 -22.35
N PHE A 722 31.60 -14.06 -23.40
CA PHE A 722 32.03 -15.25 -24.14
C PHE A 722 33.28 -14.99 -24.99
N ASN A 723 34.10 -16.03 -25.15
CA ASN A 723 35.25 -16.03 -26.05
C ASN A 723 34.85 -16.40 -27.50
N ALA A 724 35.80 -16.75 -28.37
CA ALA A 724 35.53 -17.12 -29.77
C ALA A 724 35.02 -18.55 -29.98
N LEU A 725 35.03 -19.41 -28.96
CA LEU A 725 34.66 -20.83 -29.10
C LEU A 725 33.15 -21.00 -29.22
N ARG A 726 32.71 -21.92 -30.08
CA ARG A 726 31.31 -22.27 -30.32
C ARG A 726 31.14 -23.79 -30.27
N PRO A 727 31.21 -24.40 -29.07
CA PRO A 727 31.10 -25.85 -28.92
C PRO A 727 29.77 -26.40 -29.42
N PHE A 728 28.68 -25.66 -29.20
CA PHE A 728 27.33 -26.07 -29.59
C PHE A 728 26.43 -24.86 -29.81
N SER A 729 25.66 -24.87 -30.91
CA SER A 729 24.56 -23.94 -31.13
C SER A 729 23.35 -24.61 -31.77
N VAL A 730 22.16 -24.07 -31.53
CA VAL A 730 20.90 -24.50 -32.15
C VAL A 730 20.20 -23.28 -32.72
N ASP A 731 19.82 -23.34 -33.98
CA ASP A 731 18.90 -22.35 -34.54
C ASP A 731 17.52 -22.50 -33.91
N VAL A 732 17.02 -21.48 -33.21
CA VAL A 732 15.76 -21.61 -32.47
C VAL A 732 14.53 -21.65 -33.37
N ARG A 733 14.66 -21.29 -34.66
CA ARG A 733 13.55 -21.35 -35.63
C ARG A 733 13.50 -22.69 -36.35
N THR A 734 14.65 -23.27 -36.67
CA THR A 734 14.73 -24.51 -37.48
C THR A 734 15.06 -25.76 -36.66
N GLY A 735 15.58 -25.61 -35.44
CA GLY A 735 16.06 -26.70 -34.59
C GLY A 735 17.40 -27.30 -35.05
N ALA A 736 18.03 -26.74 -36.09
CA ALA A 736 19.30 -27.25 -36.62
C ALA A 736 20.45 -26.99 -35.63
N ALA A 737 21.07 -28.08 -35.17
CA ALA A 737 22.24 -28.04 -34.30
C ALA A 737 23.54 -27.90 -35.12
N ALA A 738 24.49 -27.13 -34.60
CA ALA A 738 25.82 -26.96 -35.17
C ALA A 738 26.91 -27.12 -34.09
N PHE A 739 28.02 -27.73 -34.47
CA PHE A 739 29.20 -27.97 -33.65
C PHE A 739 30.42 -27.38 -34.36
N GLU A 740 30.71 -26.09 -34.12
CA GLU A 740 31.73 -25.35 -34.87
C GLU A 740 33.14 -25.55 -34.32
N SER A 741 33.26 -25.96 -33.04
CA SER A 741 34.55 -26.29 -32.40
C SER A 741 34.92 -27.78 -32.51
N GLY A 742 34.35 -28.50 -33.48
CA GLY A 742 34.57 -29.93 -33.72
C GLY A 742 33.72 -30.85 -32.85
N ILE A 743 33.60 -32.11 -33.28
CA ILE A 743 32.88 -33.16 -32.55
C ILE A 743 33.76 -34.41 -32.44
N HIS A 744 33.88 -34.95 -31.22
CA HIS A 744 34.52 -36.24 -30.98
C HIS A 744 33.44 -37.24 -30.56
N ILE A 745 33.26 -38.31 -31.34
CA ILE A 745 32.30 -39.39 -31.06
C ILE A 745 33.08 -40.62 -30.58
N GLY A 746 33.02 -40.93 -29.28
CA GLY A 746 33.68 -42.10 -28.70
C GLY A 746 32.94 -43.42 -28.99
N GLY A 747 33.68 -44.53 -29.08
CA GLY A 747 33.13 -45.87 -29.31
C GLY A 747 32.81 -46.18 -30.78
N LYS A 748 31.90 -47.14 -31.02
CA LYS A 748 31.42 -47.46 -32.38
C LYS A 748 30.43 -46.37 -32.81
N TRP A 749 30.90 -45.47 -33.67
CA TRP A 749 30.08 -44.42 -34.26
C TRP A 749 29.05 -45.01 -35.24
N PRO A 750 27.85 -44.42 -35.38
CA PRO A 750 26.83 -44.89 -36.31
C PRO A 750 27.17 -44.50 -37.75
N ALA A 751 26.48 -45.11 -38.72
CA ALA A 751 26.58 -44.70 -40.10
C ALA A 751 26.01 -43.27 -40.28
N ILE A 752 26.77 -42.36 -40.90
CA ILE A 752 26.40 -40.96 -41.10
C ILE A 752 25.87 -40.79 -42.51
N THR A 753 24.58 -40.48 -42.65
CA THR A 753 23.94 -40.19 -43.95
C THR A 753 23.86 -38.69 -44.18
N THR A 754 24.47 -38.18 -45.25
CA THR A 754 24.37 -36.79 -45.66
C THR A 754 23.00 -36.50 -46.30
N SER A 755 22.63 -35.22 -46.43
CA SER A 755 21.41 -34.82 -47.14
C SER A 755 21.39 -35.22 -48.62
N SER A 756 22.56 -35.44 -49.23
CA SER A 756 22.70 -35.97 -50.59
C SER A 756 22.48 -37.50 -50.69
N GLY A 757 22.23 -38.18 -49.57
CA GLY A 757 22.00 -39.63 -49.51
C GLY A 757 23.28 -40.49 -49.44
N THR A 758 24.46 -39.87 -49.29
CA THR A 758 25.72 -40.59 -49.11
C THR A 758 25.86 -41.04 -47.65
N THR A 759 26.11 -42.32 -47.43
CA THR A 759 26.25 -42.90 -46.10
C THR A 759 27.71 -43.31 -45.85
N TRP A 760 28.31 -42.77 -44.79
CA TRP A 760 29.63 -43.15 -44.28
C TRP A 760 29.43 -44.21 -43.21
N HIS A 761 29.95 -45.41 -43.43
CA HIS A 761 29.77 -46.53 -42.52
C HIS A 761 30.95 -46.64 -41.53
N PRO A 762 30.73 -47.21 -40.33
CA PRO A 762 31.76 -47.29 -39.28
C PRO A 762 32.93 -48.22 -39.62
N ASP A 763 32.76 -49.08 -40.63
CA ASP A 763 33.80 -49.95 -41.20
C ASP A 763 34.70 -49.21 -42.21
N GLY A 764 34.48 -47.91 -42.41
CA GLY A 764 35.20 -47.07 -43.36
C GLY A 764 34.63 -47.12 -44.78
N ASN A 765 33.57 -47.88 -45.02
CA ASN A 765 32.95 -47.96 -46.34
C ASN A 765 32.05 -46.74 -46.61
N VAL A 766 31.82 -46.45 -47.89
CA VAL A 766 30.93 -45.37 -48.33
C VAL A 766 29.86 -45.96 -49.22
N GLN A 767 28.60 -45.62 -48.99
CA GLN A 767 27.46 -46.08 -49.77
C GLN A 767 26.72 -44.88 -50.38
N GLY A 768 26.28 -45.00 -51.64
CA GLY A 768 25.60 -43.91 -52.32
C GLY A 768 25.15 -44.29 -53.73
N SER A 769 24.24 -43.48 -54.28
CA SER A 769 23.65 -43.70 -55.61
C SER A 769 24.68 -43.63 -56.74
N VAL A 770 25.73 -42.81 -56.61
CA VAL A 770 26.82 -42.67 -57.59
C VAL A 770 27.52 -44.02 -57.85
N TRP A 771 27.60 -44.89 -56.84
CA TRP A 771 28.22 -46.22 -56.95
C TRP A 771 27.20 -47.36 -57.09
N GLY A 772 25.90 -47.06 -57.10
CA GLY A 772 24.83 -48.08 -57.11
C GLY A 772 24.79 -48.96 -55.86
N GLY A 773 25.33 -48.48 -54.72
CA GLY A 773 25.50 -49.28 -53.51
C GLY A 773 26.78 -48.89 -52.76
N TYR A 774 27.48 -49.88 -52.20
CA TYR A 774 28.77 -49.69 -51.54
C TYR A 774 29.90 -49.42 -52.56
N LEU A 775 30.71 -48.40 -52.29
CA LEU A 775 31.90 -48.04 -53.07
C LEU A 775 32.85 -49.23 -53.21
N SER A 776 33.03 -50.03 -52.15
CA SER A 776 33.85 -51.24 -52.19
C SER A 776 33.40 -52.23 -53.27
N ASN A 777 32.09 -52.43 -53.42
CA ASN A 777 31.54 -53.36 -54.41
C ASN A 777 31.75 -52.83 -55.83
N TRP A 778 31.51 -51.53 -56.02
CA TRP A 778 31.72 -50.87 -57.30
C TRP A 778 33.20 -50.92 -57.74
N LEU A 779 34.13 -50.62 -56.82
CA LEU A 779 35.57 -50.71 -57.09
C LEU A 779 35.98 -52.14 -57.44
N ASN A 780 35.57 -53.13 -56.65
CA ASN A 780 35.90 -54.53 -56.89
C ASN A 780 35.40 -55.00 -58.26
N GLN A 781 34.17 -54.62 -58.65
CA GLN A 781 33.61 -54.98 -59.95
C GLN A 781 34.40 -54.34 -61.11
N ASN A 782 34.68 -53.03 -61.03
CA ASN A 782 35.37 -52.32 -62.11
C ASN A 782 36.84 -52.76 -62.25
N ILE A 783 37.55 -52.96 -61.14
CA ILE A 783 38.93 -53.46 -61.16
C ILE A 783 38.98 -54.88 -61.73
N SER A 784 38.07 -55.77 -61.29
CA SER A 784 37.99 -57.13 -61.81
C SER A 784 37.67 -57.15 -63.31
N ALA A 785 36.75 -56.30 -63.76
CA ALA A 785 36.43 -56.15 -65.18
C ALA A 785 37.64 -55.67 -65.99
N ALA A 786 38.38 -54.67 -65.48
CA ALA A 786 39.60 -54.19 -66.12
C ALA A 786 40.69 -55.28 -66.20
N GLN A 787 40.88 -56.05 -65.12
CA GLN A 787 41.81 -57.18 -65.10
C GLN A 787 41.43 -58.26 -66.10
N ASN A 788 40.15 -58.65 -66.15
CA ASN A 788 39.64 -59.63 -67.11
C ASN A 788 39.81 -59.13 -68.55
N ASN A 789 39.53 -57.85 -68.81
CA ASN A 789 39.73 -57.25 -70.12
C ASN A 789 41.20 -57.27 -70.55
N ALA A 790 42.12 -56.94 -69.63
CA ALA A 790 43.55 -56.99 -69.88
C ALA A 790 44.04 -58.43 -70.14
N GLN A 791 43.57 -59.40 -69.35
CA GLN A 791 43.87 -60.82 -69.53
C GLN A 791 43.33 -61.36 -70.86
N ASN A 792 42.08 -61.03 -71.20
CA ASN A 792 41.46 -61.40 -72.47
C ASN A 792 42.22 -60.79 -73.65
N TRP A 793 42.59 -59.50 -73.55
CA TRP A 793 43.41 -58.85 -74.56
C TRP A 793 44.77 -59.56 -74.72
N ALA A 794 45.46 -59.88 -73.62
CA ALA A 794 46.72 -60.60 -73.66
C ALA A 794 46.56 -62.01 -74.28
N TYR A 795 45.49 -62.73 -73.91
CA TYR A 795 45.16 -64.05 -74.47
C TYR A 795 44.83 -64.00 -75.97
N GLN A 796 44.35 -62.88 -76.50
CA GLN A 796 44.07 -62.74 -77.92
C GLN A 796 45.27 -62.22 -78.73
N ASN A 797 46.12 -61.39 -78.14
CA ASN A 797 47.11 -60.60 -78.88
C ASN A 797 48.57 -61.01 -78.63
N LEU A 798 48.86 -61.81 -77.60
CA LEU A 798 50.23 -62.25 -77.29
C LEU A 798 50.40 -63.75 -77.50
N VAL A 799 51.60 -64.21 -77.86
CA VAL A 799 51.91 -65.64 -77.98
C VAL A 799 51.86 -66.30 -76.61
N GLN A 800 51.03 -67.34 -76.45
CA GLN A 800 50.83 -68.06 -75.18
C GLN A 800 51.79 -69.23 -74.99
N GLY A 801 52.39 -69.71 -76.07
CA GLY A 801 53.30 -70.85 -76.04
C GLY A 801 53.93 -71.10 -77.41
N VAL A 802 55.06 -71.79 -77.41
CA VAL A 802 55.79 -72.17 -78.63
C VAL A 802 56.06 -73.67 -78.57
N ARG A 803 55.85 -74.39 -79.67
CA ARG A 803 56.14 -75.83 -79.77
C ARG A 803 56.65 -76.20 -81.15
N MET A 804 57.13 -77.43 -81.28
CA MET A 804 57.33 -78.09 -82.57
C MET A 804 56.14 -79.01 -82.86
N ALA A 805 55.62 -78.99 -84.08
CA ALA A 805 54.61 -79.93 -84.53
C ALA A 805 55.18 -81.36 -84.65
N GLY A 806 54.28 -82.33 -84.81
CA GLY A 806 54.65 -83.72 -85.06
C GLY A 806 55.63 -83.84 -86.23
N ARG A 807 56.64 -84.69 -86.06
CA ARG A 807 57.73 -84.89 -87.03
C ARG A 807 57.18 -85.45 -88.34
N THR A 808 57.46 -84.78 -89.46
CA THR A 808 57.09 -85.21 -90.81
C THR A 808 58.34 -85.55 -91.61
N VAL A 809 58.23 -86.51 -92.52
CA VAL A 809 59.36 -87.02 -93.32
C VAL A 809 59.20 -86.60 -94.78
N ILE A 810 60.29 -86.22 -95.43
CA ILE A 810 60.37 -85.88 -96.86
C ILE A 810 61.50 -86.67 -97.51
N ALA A 811 61.24 -87.22 -98.70
CA ALA A 811 62.23 -87.98 -99.46
C ALA A 811 63.26 -87.04 -100.11
N ASP A 812 64.52 -87.44 -100.16
CA ASP A 812 65.57 -86.73 -100.93
C ASP A 812 65.50 -87.16 -102.40
N THR A 813 65.13 -86.24 -103.29
CA THR A 813 65.02 -86.48 -104.74
C THR A 813 66.17 -85.88 -105.55
N GLY A 814 67.28 -85.43 -104.95
CA GLY A 814 68.37 -84.85 -105.75
C GLY A 814 69.48 -84.07 -105.02
N GLY A 815 69.78 -84.37 -103.75
CA GLY A 815 70.94 -83.81 -103.04
C GLY A 815 70.71 -82.45 -102.37
N ARG A 816 69.47 -81.97 -102.34
CA ARG A 816 69.04 -80.77 -101.61
C ARG A 816 67.60 -80.95 -101.10
N ILE A 817 67.40 -80.74 -99.80
CA ILE A 817 66.08 -80.75 -99.16
C ILE A 817 65.74 -79.32 -98.73
N ASP A 818 64.82 -78.67 -99.43
CA ASP A 818 64.26 -77.38 -99.01
C ASP A 818 63.03 -77.63 -98.12
N LEU A 819 62.99 -77.02 -96.93
CA LEU A 819 61.91 -77.20 -95.98
C LEU A 819 60.73 -76.24 -96.28
N PRO A 820 59.48 -76.65 -96.02
CA PRO A 820 58.34 -75.74 -96.10
C PRO A 820 58.48 -74.54 -95.16
N SER A 821 57.82 -73.42 -95.50
CA SER A 821 57.80 -72.20 -94.66
C SER A 821 57.36 -72.53 -93.23
N GLY A 822 58.07 -71.98 -92.24
CA GLY A 822 57.85 -72.22 -90.82
C GLY A 822 58.44 -73.51 -90.25
N CYS A 823 59.13 -74.32 -91.06
CA CYS A 823 59.66 -75.61 -90.63
C CYS A 823 61.17 -75.58 -90.38
N VAL A 824 61.61 -76.37 -89.41
CA VAL A 824 63.03 -76.56 -89.11
C VAL A 824 63.41 -78.03 -89.22
N TYR A 825 64.70 -78.26 -89.46
CA TYR A 825 65.24 -79.60 -89.60
C TYR A 825 65.28 -80.33 -88.25
N THR A 826 64.83 -81.58 -88.21
CA THR A 826 64.72 -82.35 -86.97
C THR A 826 65.35 -83.75 -87.03
N GLY A 827 65.88 -84.16 -88.17
CA GLY A 827 66.66 -85.39 -88.29
C GLY A 827 66.83 -85.86 -89.74
N MET A 828 67.70 -86.83 -89.97
CA MET A 828 67.92 -87.52 -91.25
C MET A 828 68.07 -89.01 -91.04
N SER A 829 67.85 -89.78 -92.10
CA SER A 829 68.26 -91.18 -92.19
C SER A 829 69.19 -91.40 -93.37
N GLY A 830 70.30 -92.10 -93.12
CA GLY A 830 71.12 -92.73 -94.15
C GLY A 830 72.61 -92.35 -94.12
N SER A 831 73.43 -93.24 -94.67
CA SER A 831 74.83 -93.02 -95.06
C SER A 831 74.91 -92.82 -96.59
N ASN A 832 75.89 -92.04 -97.06
CA ASN A 832 76.03 -91.58 -98.46
C ASN A 832 75.74 -92.66 -99.53
N TYR A 833 74.94 -92.30 -100.55
CA TYR A 833 74.64 -93.07 -101.78
C TYR A 833 73.60 -94.21 -101.72
N ASN A 834 72.52 -94.07 -100.94
CA ASN A 834 71.33 -94.95 -101.03
C ASN A 834 70.10 -94.16 -101.54
N PRO A 835 69.33 -94.65 -102.54
CA PRO A 835 68.12 -93.98 -103.03
C PRO A 835 66.94 -93.91 -102.04
N SER A 836 67.08 -94.39 -100.79
CA SER A 836 66.07 -94.32 -99.72
C SER A 836 66.38 -93.30 -98.60
N ILE A 837 67.13 -92.24 -98.89
CA ILE A 837 67.46 -91.17 -97.93
C ILE A 837 66.25 -90.25 -97.72
N TRP A 838 66.01 -89.88 -96.46
CA TRP A 838 64.94 -88.97 -96.09
C TRP A 838 65.39 -87.96 -95.02
N GLY A 839 64.84 -86.75 -95.10
CA GLY A 839 64.93 -85.73 -94.07
C GLY A 839 63.65 -85.69 -93.25
N ALA A 840 63.76 -85.34 -91.97
CA ALA A 840 62.64 -85.08 -91.09
C ALA A 840 62.63 -83.62 -90.66
N TYR A 841 61.45 -83.03 -90.68
CA TYR A 841 61.23 -81.66 -90.25
C TYR A 841 59.99 -81.56 -89.37
N SER A 842 59.96 -80.50 -88.57
CA SER A 842 58.79 -80.11 -87.78
C SER A 842 58.51 -78.63 -88.00
N ALA A 843 57.23 -78.29 -88.15
CA ALA A 843 56.79 -76.91 -88.13
C ALA A 843 56.98 -76.30 -86.73
N VAL A 844 57.56 -75.11 -86.65
CA VAL A 844 57.53 -74.30 -85.43
C VAL A 844 56.15 -73.65 -85.34
N GLN A 845 55.44 -73.95 -84.26
CA GLN A 845 54.09 -73.42 -84.03
C GLN A 845 54.08 -72.52 -82.81
N VAL A 846 53.28 -71.46 -82.91
CA VAL A 846 52.95 -70.56 -81.80
C VAL A 846 51.48 -70.72 -81.46
N LEU A 847 51.17 -70.68 -80.16
CA LEU A 847 49.80 -70.70 -79.66
C LEU A 847 49.32 -69.26 -79.55
N ILE A 848 48.31 -68.92 -80.34
CA ILE A 848 47.65 -67.61 -80.30
C ILE A 848 46.14 -67.85 -80.25
N ASN A 849 45.47 -67.20 -79.30
CA ASN A 849 44.03 -67.32 -79.08
C ASN A 849 43.56 -68.79 -78.97
N GLY A 850 44.31 -69.62 -78.24
CA GLY A 850 43.99 -71.04 -78.05
C GLY A 850 44.17 -71.94 -79.27
N THR A 851 44.64 -71.40 -80.40
CA THR A 851 44.88 -72.15 -81.65
C THR A 851 46.37 -72.18 -81.98
N TRP A 852 46.90 -73.37 -82.30
CA TRP A 852 48.28 -73.50 -82.76
C TRP A 852 48.39 -73.15 -84.24
N ALA A 853 49.21 -72.14 -84.56
CA ALA A 853 49.49 -71.71 -85.92
C ALA A 853 50.98 -71.88 -86.25
N THR A 854 51.29 -72.33 -87.46
CA THR A 854 52.67 -72.43 -87.96
C THR A 854 53.20 -71.04 -88.31
N ILE A 855 54.42 -70.71 -87.88
CA ILE A 855 55.05 -69.42 -88.21
C ILE A 855 55.39 -69.35 -89.71
N GLY A 856 55.54 -68.16 -90.27
CA GLY A 856 56.12 -68.00 -91.61
C GLY A 856 57.65 -67.91 -91.55
N THR A 857 58.35 -68.47 -92.54
CA THR A 857 59.74 -68.14 -92.86
C THR A 857 59.74 -66.93 -93.80
N VAL A 858 60.52 -65.90 -93.47
CA VAL A 858 60.70 -64.70 -94.31
C VAL A 858 61.82 -64.93 -95.31
#